data_AF-A0A6P9ALD4-F1
#
_entry.id   AF-A0A6P9ALD4-F1
#
_cell.length_a   1.000
_cell.length_b   1.000
_cell.length_c   1.000
_cell.angle_alpha   90.00
_cell.angle_beta   90.00
_cell.angle_gamma   90.00
#
_symmetry.space_group_name_H-M   'P 1'
#
loop_
_entity.id
_entity.type
_entity.pdbx_description
1 polymer ?
#
loop_
_entity_poly.entity_id
_entity_poly.type
_entity_poly.pdbx_seq_one_letter_code
_entity_poly.pdbx_strand_id
1 'polypeptide(L)'
;MCESGEPNSTATVGSSEMDSAGDHDDRVLQLQQRILELETEKKDFGSQRAKMKSLMLQTEAEKVRLQSEMDELRRKLAVMDLNSKSDLEEEKRKCFEQIASLEHLLHETVDESTSSQSRMEHELKHLQAVNERLEAELAECRKPVVNSIDDRHNERDKSDPPPIQIITQATKTFARKVLSELGADSSSGKDSLEDSMRKVNKYAQEDAEVLRSLVIPLEEEIEALKEKLREAHEELQKYSGLHQEGVSSRKATDANESVSIPSNVQQESLLMISPPASEETRSFGKQITSIEESSGKDLEVFLSGGSATAPISLTSCNMCQNYEAGLQKAQQKAKELEKSSELAERNLQRAKDDLAREHDFRQEMEVKWNEKKEQHKVQVVELQKKIASAESNLHDLQQEYMRTYQTVTQQISRLEPERLAIKKEIDRLQAENEKLVGKHTEHSQSLQNQVINLPDSVEALQELLLQRHEELISAKVCAETQQSEADLLREELQLLQNDSVRLEQEKQHLQKIVQKSEVDKQRIHNLQIAERKALEQVEDLKLKLEKALQNNEHLEETAKKQQNRITSLQHDLDMSEQVQKDFVRLSQSLQVQLEGFRQPNTQVRWQHEEDVEECPSCHNALGSASRKQHCRHCGRIFCYNCLSHKVPSGPQQRLSRVCDVCHTLLVPSTAPYFSNEPPSIPD
;
A
#
# COMPACT_ATOMS: atom_id res chain seq x y z
N MET A 1 -33.04 -14.26 96.70
CA MET A 1 -33.10 -15.65 97.21
C MET A 1 -31.95 -15.76 98.19
N CYS A 2 -32.15 -15.47 99.48
CA CYS A 2 -32.54 -16.42 100.55
C CYS A 2 -31.55 -17.61 100.57
N GLU A 3 -30.80 -17.93 101.62
CA GLU A 3 -31.11 -18.19 103.04
C GLU A 3 -29.78 -18.17 103.83
N SER A 4 -29.59 -17.40 104.93
CA SER A 4 -29.88 -17.69 106.35
C SER A 4 -29.24 -18.95 106.96
N GLY A 5 -28.52 -18.77 108.08
CA GLY A 5 -28.17 -19.86 109.00
C GLY A 5 -27.05 -19.56 110.01
N GLU A 6 -27.32 -18.78 111.05
CA GLU A 6 -26.72 -19.05 112.38
C GLU A 6 -27.44 -20.29 112.98
N PRO A 7 -26.85 -21.05 113.93
CA PRO A 7 -27.10 -20.73 115.35
C PRO A 7 -26.06 -21.18 116.39
N ASN A 8 -26.02 -20.41 117.48
CA ASN A 8 -25.99 -20.74 118.93
C ASN A 8 -24.99 -21.74 119.59
N SER A 9 -24.33 -21.19 120.62
CA SER A 9 -24.36 -21.57 122.05
C SER A 9 -24.22 -23.04 122.47
N THR A 10 -23.22 -23.35 123.32
CA THR A 10 -23.36 -23.46 124.79
C THR A 10 -22.10 -24.05 125.45
N ALA A 11 -21.85 -23.59 126.68
CA ALA A 11 -20.80 -23.98 127.59
C ALA A 11 -20.81 -25.46 127.97
N THR A 12 -19.67 -26.05 128.36
CA THR A 12 -19.51 -26.75 129.65
C THR A 12 -18.02 -26.91 130.01
N VAL A 13 -17.71 -26.61 131.27
CA VAL A 13 -16.42 -26.80 131.95
C VAL A 13 -16.18 -28.29 132.24
N GLY A 14 -14.93 -28.75 132.11
CA GLY A 14 -14.50 -30.06 132.59
C GLY A 14 -12.97 -30.14 132.65
N SER A 15 -12.41 -29.85 133.82
CA SER A 15 -10.98 -29.95 134.13
C SER A 15 -10.57 -31.42 134.31
N SER A 16 -9.48 -31.86 133.66
CA SER A 16 -8.62 -32.93 134.18
C SER A 16 -7.26 -32.89 133.51
N GLU A 17 -6.25 -32.62 134.33
CA GLU A 17 -4.82 -32.72 134.06
C GLU A 17 -4.41 -34.17 133.74
N MET A 18 -3.20 -34.30 133.16
CA MET A 18 -2.41 -35.52 132.91
C MET A 18 -2.60 -36.21 131.56
N ASP A 19 -2.05 -35.59 130.50
CA ASP A 19 -1.42 -36.31 129.38
C ASP A 19 -0.55 -35.36 128.51
N SER A 20 0.39 -34.62 129.13
CA SER A 20 1.15 -33.57 128.42
C SER A 20 2.50 -34.00 127.84
N ALA A 21 2.82 -35.31 127.79
CA ALA A 21 4.11 -35.76 127.22
C ALA A 21 3.97 -36.35 125.80
N GLY A 22 2.87 -37.05 125.49
CA GLY A 22 2.59 -37.55 124.13
C GLY A 22 2.07 -36.48 123.17
N ASP A 23 1.26 -35.54 123.67
CA ASP A 23 0.67 -34.46 122.86
C ASP A 23 1.71 -33.42 122.36
N HIS A 24 2.85 -33.29 123.07
CA HIS A 24 3.92 -32.39 122.63
C HIS A 24 4.75 -32.98 121.48
N ASP A 25 5.05 -34.27 121.47
CA ASP A 25 5.79 -34.90 120.37
C ASP A 25 4.94 -35.01 119.10
N ASP A 26 3.64 -35.31 119.22
CA ASP A 26 2.72 -35.31 118.07
C ASP A 26 2.53 -33.90 117.49
N ARG A 27 2.47 -32.86 118.33
CA ARG A 27 2.44 -31.46 117.85
C ARG A 27 3.74 -31.04 117.19
N VAL A 28 4.90 -31.51 117.67
CA VAL A 28 6.19 -31.25 117.03
C VAL A 28 6.27 -31.92 115.66
N LEU A 29 5.80 -33.17 115.52
CA LEU A 29 5.73 -33.88 114.24
C LEU A 29 4.77 -33.18 113.25
N GLN A 30 3.60 -32.74 113.71
CA GLN A 30 2.66 -31.98 112.87
C GLN A 30 3.26 -30.63 112.41
N LEU A 31 3.98 -29.93 113.29
CA LEU A 31 4.67 -28.69 112.92
C LEU A 31 5.80 -28.94 111.93
N GLN A 32 6.58 -30.02 112.08
CA GLN A 32 7.61 -30.41 111.13
C GLN A 32 7.03 -30.75 109.76
N GLN A 33 5.90 -31.47 109.72
CA GLN A 33 5.19 -31.77 108.47
C GLN A 33 4.66 -30.49 107.81
N ARG A 34 4.10 -29.56 108.60
CA ARG A 34 3.62 -28.28 108.09
C ARG A 34 4.73 -27.38 107.56
N ILE A 35 5.91 -27.40 108.19
CA ILE A 35 7.09 -26.70 107.69
C ILE A 35 7.53 -27.27 106.34
N LEU A 36 7.53 -28.60 106.20
CA LEU A 36 7.90 -29.28 104.96
C LEU A 36 6.91 -28.96 103.82
N GLU A 37 5.61 -28.93 104.12
CA GLU A 37 4.56 -28.48 103.19
C GLU A 37 4.79 -27.03 102.73
N LEU A 38 5.04 -26.11 103.69
CA LEU A 38 5.31 -24.70 103.38
C LEU A 38 6.60 -24.53 102.57
N GLU A 39 7.61 -25.36 102.78
CA GLU A 39 8.83 -25.37 101.97
C GLU A 39 8.56 -25.86 100.53
N THR A 40 7.69 -26.86 100.35
CA THR A 40 7.26 -27.30 99.01
C THR A 40 6.42 -26.23 98.30
N GLU A 41 5.45 -25.62 98.97
CA GLU A 41 4.67 -24.49 98.43
C GLU A 41 5.58 -23.32 98.04
N LYS A 42 6.56 -22.96 98.89
CA LYS A 42 7.53 -21.90 98.57
C LYS A 42 8.37 -22.23 97.34
N LYS A 43 8.76 -23.50 97.16
CA LYS A 43 9.48 -23.97 95.96
C LYS A 43 8.60 -23.90 94.72
N ASP A 44 7.32 -24.25 94.83
CA ASP A 44 6.35 -24.20 93.74
C ASP A 44 6.04 -22.75 93.34
N PHE A 45 5.83 -21.84 94.30
CA PHE A 45 5.72 -20.41 94.04
C PHE A 45 6.98 -19.83 93.38
N GLY A 46 8.16 -20.29 93.81
CA GLY A 46 9.44 -19.93 93.18
C GLY A 46 9.52 -20.38 91.71
N SER A 47 9.08 -21.61 91.43
CA SER A 47 9.02 -22.19 90.08
C SER A 47 8.00 -21.44 89.19
N GLN A 48 6.80 -21.17 89.71
CA GLN A 48 5.77 -20.39 89.01
C GLN A 48 6.24 -18.97 88.70
N ARG A 49 6.91 -18.31 89.66
CA ARG A 49 7.52 -16.97 89.44
C ARG A 49 8.60 -17.01 88.36
N ALA A 50 9.46 -18.02 88.35
CA ALA A 50 10.48 -18.18 87.33
C ALA A 50 9.86 -18.40 85.94
N LYS A 51 8.81 -19.23 85.85
CA LYS A 51 8.07 -19.47 84.61
C LYS A 51 7.38 -18.19 84.09
N MET A 52 6.74 -17.42 84.99
CA MET A 52 6.14 -16.13 84.66
C MET A 52 7.19 -15.13 84.16
N LYS A 53 8.35 -15.05 84.83
CA LYS A 53 9.45 -14.17 84.40
C LYS A 53 9.99 -14.56 83.03
N SER A 54 10.12 -15.87 82.75
CA SER A 54 10.54 -16.35 81.44
C SER A 54 9.53 -16.00 80.35
N LEU A 55 8.23 -16.14 80.62
CA LEU A 55 7.17 -15.76 79.69
C LEU A 55 7.19 -14.26 79.41
N MET A 56 7.31 -13.41 80.43
CA MET A 56 7.39 -11.96 80.24
C MET A 56 8.61 -11.55 79.39
N LEU A 57 9.77 -12.16 79.63
CA LEU A 57 10.97 -11.89 78.83
C LEU A 57 10.79 -12.32 77.38
N GLN A 58 10.12 -13.46 77.14
CA GLN A 58 9.79 -13.92 75.80
C GLN A 58 8.81 -12.98 75.10
N THR A 59 7.77 -12.50 75.80
CA THR A 59 6.80 -11.55 75.23
C THR A 59 7.45 -10.19 74.94
N GLU A 60 8.37 -9.72 75.79
CA GLU A 60 9.08 -8.46 75.54
C GLU A 60 10.04 -8.59 74.35
N ALA A 61 10.72 -9.74 74.21
CA ALA A 61 11.57 -10.03 73.06
C ALA A 61 10.75 -10.11 71.75
N GLU A 62 9.58 -10.73 71.79
CA GLU A 62 8.68 -10.82 70.63
C GLU A 62 8.11 -9.45 70.24
N LYS A 63 7.73 -8.63 71.22
CA LYS A 63 7.32 -7.24 71.00
C LYS A 63 8.43 -6.43 70.32
N VAL A 64 9.68 -6.54 70.78
CA VAL A 64 10.82 -5.86 70.15
C VAL A 64 11.04 -6.34 68.71
N ARG A 65 10.89 -7.65 68.45
CA ARG A 65 10.99 -8.20 67.08
C ARG A 65 9.91 -7.63 66.17
N LEU A 66 8.64 -7.66 66.61
CA LEU A 66 7.51 -7.10 65.84
C LEU A 66 7.66 -5.59 65.61
N GLN A 67 8.20 -4.86 66.60
CA GLN A 67 8.50 -3.43 66.45
C GLN A 67 9.56 -3.20 65.36
N SER A 68 10.63 -4.00 65.32
CA SER A 68 11.65 -3.92 64.29
C SER A 68 11.12 -4.27 62.89
N GLU A 69 10.24 -5.28 62.79
CA GLU A 69 9.60 -5.65 61.52
C GLU A 69 8.66 -4.53 61.02
N MET A 70 7.88 -3.92 61.92
CA MET A 70 7.04 -2.76 61.61
C MET A 70 7.87 -1.58 61.09
N ASP A 71 8.99 -1.27 61.74
CA ASP A 71 9.86 -0.18 61.33
C ASP A 71 10.53 -0.47 59.98
N GLU A 72 10.89 -1.73 59.71
CA GLU A 72 11.45 -2.13 58.42
C GLU A 72 10.42 -2.05 57.28
N LEU A 73 9.18 -2.49 57.53
CA LEU A 73 8.08 -2.33 56.57
C LEU A 73 7.77 -0.85 56.31
N ARG A 74 7.80 0.00 57.34
CA ARG A 74 7.65 1.45 57.18
C ARG A 74 8.75 2.06 56.32
N ARG A 75 10.02 1.65 56.51
CA ARG A 75 11.14 2.09 55.66
C ARG A 75 10.94 1.68 54.21
N LYS A 76 10.56 0.41 53.97
CA LYS A 76 10.29 -0.09 52.61
C LYS A 76 9.15 0.67 51.94
N LEU A 77 8.08 0.93 52.66
CA LEU A 77 6.95 1.70 52.14
C LEU A 77 7.36 3.14 51.81
N ALA A 78 8.15 3.80 52.66
CA ALA A 78 8.68 5.13 52.37
C ALA A 78 9.58 5.16 51.13
N VAL A 79 10.42 4.13 50.93
CA VAL A 79 11.25 4.02 49.71
C VAL A 79 10.39 3.80 48.47
N MET A 80 9.39 2.94 48.55
CA MET A 80 8.44 2.72 47.45
C MET A 80 7.67 3.99 47.09
N ASP A 81 7.22 4.75 48.07
CA ASP A 81 6.54 6.03 47.87
C ASP A 81 7.45 7.06 47.20
N LEU A 82 8.71 7.17 47.64
CA LEU A 82 9.69 8.08 47.03
C LEU A 82 10.00 7.69 45.58
N ASN A 83 10.16 6.40 45.29
CA ASN A 83 10.40 5.91 43.94
C ASN A 83 9.20 6.16 43.04
N SER A 84 7.98 5.80 43.49
CA SER A 84 6.76 6.04 42.73
C SER A 84 6.53 7.53 42.45
N LYS A 85 6.88 8.41 43.39
CA LYS A 85 6.82 9.85 43.19
C LYS A 85 7.87 10.34 42.18
N SER A 86 9.10 9.83 42.25
CA SER A 86 10.16 10.13 41.29
C SER A 86 9.77 9.71 39.88
N ASP A 87 9.24 8.50 39.71
CA ASP A 87 8.79 7.98 38.42
C ASP A 87 7.66 8.84 37.83
N LEU A 88 6.71 9.25 38.67
CA LEU A 88 5.61 10.13 38.26
C LEU A 88 6.10 11.54 37.88
N GLU A 89 7.10 12.08 38.57
CA GLU A 89 7.73 13.35 38.22
C GLU A 89 8.50 13.25 36.88
N GLU A 90 9.15 12.12 36.61
CA GLU A 90 9.83 11.88 35.34
C GLU A 90 8.86 11.79 34.17
N GLU A 91 7.76 11.03 34.31
CA GLU A 91 6.73 10.93 33.27
C GLU A 91 6.03 12.27 33.05
N LYS A 92 5.79 13.04 34.12
CA LYS A 92 5.28 14.41 34.01
C LYS A 92 6.23 15.29 33.20
N ARG A 93 7.54 15.22 33.44
CA ARG A 93 8.55 15.97 32.68
C ARG A 93 8.55 15.57 31.20
N LYS A 94 8.48 14.27 30.88
CA LYS A 94 8.40 13.79 29.48
C LYS A 94 7.16 14.33 28.77
N CYS A 95 6.00 14.32 29.45
CA CYS A 95 4.77 14.90 28.89
C CYS A 95 4.93 16.41 28.62
N PHE A 96 5.55 17.16 29.54
CA PHE A 96 5.81 18.59 29.32
C PHE A 96 6.75 18.85 28.14
N GLU A 97 7.82 18.06 28.00
CA GLU A 97 8.75 18.16 26.88
C GLU A 97 8.07 17.85 25.53
N GLN A 98 7.17 16.86 25.50
CA GLN A 98 6.35 16.54 24.33
C GLN A 98 5.37 17.66 23.99
N ILE A 99 4.66 18.20 24.99
CA ILE A 99 3.75 19.34 24.79
C ILE A 99 4.52 20.55 24.24
N ALA A 100 5.66 20.90 24.83
CA ALA A 100 6.49 22.01 24.34
C ALA A 100 6.97 21.79 22.90
N SER A 101 7.33 20.55 22.54
CA SER A 101 7.72 20.20 21.16
C SER A 101 6.55 20.33 20.18
N LEU A 102 5.36 19.91 20.58
CA LEU A 102 4.14 20.05 19.78
C LEU A 102 3.72 21.52 19.63
N GLU A 103 3.83 22.31 20.69
CA GLU A 103 3.57 23.75 20.66
C GLU A 103 4.55 24.47 19.72
N HIS A 104 5.83 24.08 19.73
CA HIS A 104 6.82 24.64 18.81
C HIS A 104 6.51 24.30 17.35
N LEU A 105 6.23 23.03 17.05
CA LEU A 105 5.88 22.59 15.70
C LEU A 105 4.60 23.27 15.19
N LEU A 106 3.60 23.44 16.07
CA LEU A 106 2.37 24.15 15.74
C LEU A 106 2.65 25.62 15.45
N HIS A 107 3.51 26.28 16.23
CA HIS A 107 3.90 27.66 15.98
C HIS A 107 4.63 27.81 14.63
N GLU A 108 5.59 26.92 14.36
CA GLU A 108 6.33 26.89 13.08
C GLU A 108 5.39 26.67 11.89
N THR A 109 4.45 25.72 12.00
CA THR A 109 3.44 25.45 10.97
C THR A 109 2.53 26.67 10.73
N VAL A 110 2.13 27.37 11.80
CA VAL A 110 1.30 28.57 11.72
C VAL A 110 2.09 29.73 11.08
N ASP A 111 3.35 29.90 11.43
CA ASP A 111 4.22 30.94 10.89
C ASP A 111 4.52 30.71 9.40
N GLU A 112 4.76 29.46 9.00
CA GLU A 112 4.90 29.06 7.59
C GLU A 112 3.61 29.30 6.81
N SER A 113 2.47 28.91 7.37
CA SER A 113 1.15 29.13 6.76
C SER A 113 0.85 30.62 6.59
N THR A 114 1.14 31.43 7.62
CA THR A 114 0.95 32.89 7.58
C THR A 114 1.89 33.56 6.57
N SER A 115 3.12 33.08 6.48
CA SER A 115 4.11 33.55 5.49
C SER A 115 3.68 33.19 4.06
N SER A 116 3.19 31.97 3.85
CA SER A 116 2.65 31.51 2.56
C SER A 116 1.41 32.32 2.15
N GLN A 117 0.49 32.56 3.08
CA GLN A 117 -0.68 33.41 2.84
C GLN A 117 -0.27 34.83 2.45
N SER A 118 0.69 35.42 3.16
CA SER A 118 1.20 36.77 2.85
C SER A 118 1.82 36.86 1.46
N ARG A 119 2.53 35.81 1.00
CA ARG A 119 3.06 35.72 -0.36
C ARG A 119 1.96 35.65 -1.41
N MET A 120 0.94 34.81 -1.19
CA MET A 120 -0.21 34.70 -2.10
C MET A 120 -1.00 36.01 -2.18
N GLU A 121 -1.19 36.71 -1.07
CA GLU A 121 -1.84 38.03 -1.05
C GLU A 121 -1.04 39.08 -1.82
N HIS A 122 0.30 39.05 -1.73
CA HIS A 122 1.15 39.93 -2.51
C HIS A 122 1.06 39.65 -4.02
N GLU A 123 1.07 38.37 -4.42
CA GLU A 123 0.95 37.97 -5.82
C GLU A 123 -0.42 38.36 -6.40
N LEU A 124 -1.50 38.18 -5.64
CA LEU A 124 -2.83 38.63 -6.03
C LEU A 124 -2.89 40.14 -6.27
N LYS A 125 -2.30 40.95 -5.37
CA LYS A 125 -2.21 42.40 -5.56
C LYS A 125 -1.39 42.76 -6.80
N HIS A 126 -0.30 42.02 -7.07
CA HIS A 126 0.51 42.24 -8.25
C HIS A 126 -0.28 41.96 -9.53
N LEU A 127 -0.97 40.82 -9.62
CA LEU A 127 -1.80 40.46 -10.77
C LEU A 127 -2.96 41.44 -10.97
N GLN A 128 -3.58 41.92 -9.89
CA GLN A 128 -4.60 42.98 -9.97
C GLN A 128 -4.04 44.26 -10.59
N ALA A 129 -2.87 44.73 -10.15
CA ALA A 129 -2.23 45.91 -10.72
C ALA A 129 -1.82 45.72 -12.19
N VAL A 130 -1.41 44.51 -12.58
CA VAL A 130 -1.10 44.18 -13.99
C VAL A 130 -2.38 44.20 -14.84
N ASN A 131 -3.48 43.63 -14.35
CA ASN A 131 -4.76 43.66 -15.05
C ASN A 131 -5.27 45.10 -15.22
N GLU A 132 -5.23 45.93 -14.18
CA GLU A 132 -5.60 47.34 -14.27
C GLU A 132 -4.76 48.10 -15.32
N ARG A 133 -3.45 47.79 -15.40
CA ARG A 133 -2.57 48.37 -16.42
C ARG A 133 -2.95 47.92 -17.83
N LEU A 134 -3.20 46.62 -18.02
CA LEU A 134 -3.62 46.07 -19.32
C LEU A 134 -4.99 46.61 -19.75
N GLU A 135 -5.92 46.78 -18.81
CA GLU A 135 -7.21 47.41 -19.07
C GLU A 135 -7.05 48.88 -19.50
N ALA A 136 -6.13 49.63 -18.86
CA ALA A 136 -5.80 50.99 -19.28
C ALA A 136 -5.18 51.04 -20.69
N GLU A 137 -4.26 50.12 -21.01
CA GLU A 137 -3.65 50.00 -22.35
C GLU A 137 -4.68 49.63 -23.43
N LEU A 138 -5.60 48.71 -23.12
CA LEU A 138 -6.71 48.36 -24.00
C LEU A 138 -7.69 49.52 -24.20
N ALA A 139 -7.97 50.29 -23.15
CA ALA A 139 -8.79 51.49 -23.24
C ALA A 139 -8.12 52.57 -24.12
N GLU A 140 -6.80 52.71 -24.03
CA GLU A 140 -6.02 53.64 -24.87
C GLU A 140 -5.99 53.20 -26.34
N CYS A 141 -5.82 51.90 -26.61
CA CYS A 141 -5.90 51.35 -27.96
C CYS A 141 -7.30 51.45 -28.59
N ARG A 142 -8.37 51.51 -27.78
CA ARG A 142 -9.75 51.72 -28.25
C ARG A 142 -10.05 53.17 -28.67
N LYS A 143 -9.36 54.17 -28.12
CA LYS A 143 -9.57 55.61 -28.45
C LYS A 143 -9.45 55.93 -29.95
N PRO A 144 -8.43 55.46 -30.71
CA PRO A 144 -8.33 55.77 -32.14
C PRO A 144 -9.42 55.10 -33.01
N VAL A 145 -10.00 53.98 -32.57
CA VAL A 145 -11.10 53.30 -33.29
C VAL A 145 -12.40 54.08 -33.14
N VAL A 146 -12.67 54.65 -31.96
CA VAL A 146 -13.87 55.47 -31.72
C VAL A 146 -13.77 56.82 -32.42
N ASN A 147 -12.61 57.49 -32.36
CA ASN A 147 -12.40 58.76 -33.07
C ASN A 147 -12.51 58.62 -34.61
N SER A 148 -12.18 57.45 -35.16
CA SER A 148 -12.32 57.18 -36.61
C SER A 148 -13.77 56.93 -37.05
N ILE A 149 -14.69 56.66 -36.12
CA ILE A 149 -16.12 56.49 -36.41
C ILE A 149 -16.86 57.83 -36.37
N ASP A 150 -16.41 58.78 -35.53
CA ASP A 150 -16.99 60.13 -35.47
C ASP A 150 -16.62 60.99 -36.70
N ASP A 151 -15.41 60.85 -37.26
CA ASP A 151 -15.01 61.58 -38.48
C ASP A 151 -15.71 61.09 -39.76
N ARG A 152 -16.34 59.90 -39.74
CA ARG A 152 -17.05 59.33 -40.90
C ARG A 152 -18.53 59.74 -41.00
N HIS A 153 -19.05 60.47 -40.03
CA HIS A 153 -20.45 60.92 -40.04
C HIS A 153 -20.67 62.34 -40.59
N ASN A 154 -19.64 63.06 -41.03
CA ASN A 154 -19.79 64.48 -41.41
C ASN A 154 -19.60 64.85 -42.90
N GLU A 155 -19.40 63.89 -43.81
CA GLU A 155 -19.49 64.18 -45.26
C GLU A 155 -20.01 62.98 -46.06
N ARG A 156 -21.31 62.99 -46.40
CA ARG A 156 -21.84 62.88 -47.77
C ARG A 156 -23.34 62.71 -47.76
N ASP A 157 -24.01 63.82 -47.99
CA ASP A 157 -25.37 63.90 -48.49
C ASP A 157 -25.31 64.12 -50.01
N LYS A 158 -26.20 63.46 -50.76
CA LYS A 158 -26.57 63.61 -52.20
C LYS A 158 -26.19 62.50 -53.21
N SER A 159 -27.28 61.88 -53.68
CA SER A 159 -27.59 61.22 -54.98
C SER A 159 -27.18 59.77 -55.27
N ASP A 160 -28.20 58.95 -55.59
CA ASP A 160 -28.25 57.49 -55.85
C ASP A 160 -27.61 57.01 -57.21
N PRO A 161 -27.76 55.72 -57.66
CA PRO A 161 -26.80 54.59 -57.63
C PRO A 161 -26.46 54.07 -59.09
N PRO A 162 -25.96 52.84 -59.45
CA PRO A 162 -25.40 51.64 -58.77
C PRO A 162 -24.05 51.17 -59.45
N PRO A 163 -23.61 49.88 -59.50
CA PRO A 163 -23.66 48.73 -58.59
C PRO A 163 -22.26 48.31 -58.06
N ILE A 164 -22.28 47.32 -57.17
CA ILE A 164 -21.18 46.70 -56.43
C ILE A 164 -19.97 46.31 -57.29
N GLN A 165 -18.83 46.98 -57.06
CA GLN A 165 -17.48 46.43 -57.26
C GLN A 165 -16.60 46.85 -56.07
N ILE A 166 -16.56 46.01 -55.04
CA ILE A 166 -15.59 46.11 -53.95
C ILE A 166 -14.48 45.10 -54.25
N ILE A 167 -13.27 45.46 -53.81
CA ILE A 167 -12.01 44.69 -53.78
C ILE A 167 -11.11 44.86 -55.01
N THR A 168 -10.42 46.01 -55.19
CA THR A 168 -9.05 46.02 -55.79
C THR A 168 -8.19 47.31 -55.66
N GLN A 169 -8.32 48.16 -54.62
CA GLN A 169 -7.44 49.36 -54.54
C GLN A 169 -6.77 49.67 -53.18
N ALA A 170 -6.93 48.83 -52.15
CA ALA A 170 -6.24 49.05 -50.86
C ALA A 170 -4.83 48.40 -50.77
N THR A 171 -4.42 47.58 -51.73
CA THR A 171 -3.11 46.88 -51.68
C THR A 171 -1.95 47.66 -52.31
N LYS A 172 -2.19 48.84 -52.92
CA LYS A 172 -1.11 49.67 -53.51
C LYS A 172 -0.59 50.79 -52.60
N THR A 173 -1.26 51.08 -51.49
CA THR A 173 -0.84 52.17 -50.56
C THR A 173 -0.05 51.64 -49.35
N PHE A 174 -0.23 50.37 -48.98
CA PHE A 174 0.53 49.73 -47.89
C PHE A 174 1.99 49.42 -48.28
N ALA A 175 2.24 49.08 -49.56
CA ALA A 175 3.58 48.72 -50.04
C ALA A 175 4.54 49.92 -50.21
N ARG A 176 4.05 51.18 -50.25
CA ARG A 176 4.91 52.38 -50.30
C ARG A 176 5.27 52.95 -48.93
N LYS A 177 4.52 52.62 -47.87
CA LYS A 177 4.80 53.12 -46.51
C LYS A 177 5.79 52.24 -45.74
N VAL A 178 5.78 50.93 -46.00
CA VAL A 178 6.73 49.97 -45.39
C VAL A 178 8.13 50.07 -46.01
N LEU A 179 8.27 50.58 -47.24
CA LEU A 179 9.59 50.77 -47.89
C LEU A 179 10.27 52.11 -47.53
N SER A 180 9.65 52.95 -46.68
CA SER A 180 10.16 54.26 -46.27
C SER A 180 10.73 54.30 -44.84
N GLU A 181 10.54 53.24 -44.03
CA GLU A 181 11.02 53.18 -42.63
C GLU A 181 12.22 52.24 -42.42
N LEU A 182 12.78 51.69 -43.50
CA LEU A 182 14.07 50.98 -43.47
C LEU A 182 15.08 51.70 -44.36
N GLY A 183 15.68 52.77 -43.83
CA GLY A 183 16.77 53.48 -44.52
C GLY A 183 17.35 54.63 -43.70
N ALA A 184 18.45 54.33 -43.02
CA ALA A 184 19.48 55.26 -42.52
C ALA A 184 19.05 56.32 -41.48
N ASP A 185 19.28 56.01 -40.20
CA ASP A 185 20.30 56.74 -39.44
C ASP A 185 20.86 55.88 -38.30
N SER A 186 22.18 55.98 -38.17
CA SER A 186 23.06 55.09 -37.43
C SER A 186 23.32 55.69 -36.05
N SER A 187 23.10 54.94 -34.96
CA SER A 187 24.00 54.85 -33.78
C SER A 187 23.40 54.36 -32.45
N SER A 188 22.13 53.95 -32.33
CA SER A 188 21.57 53.52 -31.02
C SER A 188 20.86 52.15 -30.96
N GLY A 189 20.82 51.39 -32.06
CA GLY A 189 20.02 50.17 -32.15
C GLY A 189 20.62 48.88 -31.57
N LYS A 190 21.88 48.89 -31.10
CA LYS A 190 22.50 47.67 -30.53
C LYS A 190 22.13 47.43 -29.07
N ASP A 191 21.89 48.49 -28.29
CA ASP A 191 21.62 48.34 -26.86
C ASP A 191 20.21 47.81 -26.58
N SER A 192 19.20 48.14 -27.41
CA SER A 192 17.81 47.76 -27.14
C SER A 192 17.51 46.27 -27.42
N LEU A 193 18.14 45.68 -28.44
CA LEU A 193 18.01 44.23 -28.71
C LEU A 193 18.86 43.42 -27.72
N GLU A 194 20.05 43.91 -27.36
CA GLU A 194 20.90 43.26 -26.35
C GLU A 194 20.27 43.32 -24.95
N ASP A 195 19.61 44.44 -24.57
CA ASP A 195 18.85 44.55 -23.32
C ASP A 195 17.59 43.70 -23.31
N SER A 196 16.90 43.56 -24.46
CA SER A 196 15.75 42.65 -24.57
C SER A 196 16.17 41.19 -24.49
N MET A 197 17.28 40.80 -25.14
CA MET A 197 17.84 39.47 -25.01
C MET A 197 18.40 39.21 -23.61
N ARG A 198 19.00 40.21 -22.94
CA ARG A 198 19.42 40.11 -21.53
C ARG A 198 18.24 39.96 -20.58
N LYS A 199 17.12 40.68 -20.80
CA LYS A 199 15.88 40.50 -20.03
C LYS A 199 15.27 39.13 -20.26
N VAL A 200 15.15 38.67 -21.50
CA VAL A 200 14.61 37.33 -21.79
C VAL A 200 15.51 36.24 -21.21
N ASN A 201 16.83 36.35 -21.33
CA ASN A 201 17.75 35.42 -20.66
C ASN A 201 17.64 35.52 -19.13
N LYS A 202 17.49 36.72 -18.57
CA LYS A 202 17.33 36.92 -17.12
C LYS A 202 16.03 36.28 -16.61
N TYR A 203 14.90 36.49 -17.29
CA TYR A 203 13.63 35.85 -16.93
C TYR A 203 13.67 34.34 -17.13
N ALA A 204 14.30 33.84 -18.20
CA ALA A 204 14.47 32.40 -18.39
C ALA A 204 15.40 31.77 -17.34
N GLN A 205 16.39 32.53 -16.86
CA GLN A 205 17.34 32.09 -15.85
C GLN A 205 16.75 32.16 -14.44
N GLU A 206 15.93 33.18 -14.15
CA GLU A 206 15.09 33.32 -12.95
C GLU A 206 14.02 32.23 -12.91
N ASP A 207 13.29 31.96 -14.00
CA ASP A 207 12.32 30.86 -14.11
C ASP A 207 13.01 29.51 -13.93
N ALA A 208 14.19 29.31 -14.53
CA ALA A 208 14.96 28.08 -14.35
C ALA A 208 15.51 27.95 -12.92
N GLU A 209 15.76 29.04 -12.21
CA GLU A 209 16.23 29.05 -10.81
C GLU A 209 15.07 28.84 -9.82
N VAL A 210 13.90 29.40 -10.10
CA VAL A 210 12.65 29.09 -9.38
C VAL A 210 12.29 27.62 -9.58
N LEU A 211 12.35 27.12 -10.82
CA LEU A 211 12.13 25.70 -11.11
C LEU A 211 13.19 24.85 -10.41
N ARG A 212 14.47 25.21 -10.40
CA ARG A 212 15.49 24.49 -9.60
C ARG A 212 15.20 24.54 -8.09
N SER A 213 14.72 25.67 -7.56
CA SER A 213 14.39 25.80 -6.14
C SER A 213 13.18 24.97 -5.70
N LEU A 214 12.31 24.58 -6.64
CA LEU A 214 11.17 23.70 -6.40
C LEU A 214 11.52 22.24 -6.73
N VAL A 215 12.21 22.03 -7.85
CA VAL A 215 12.55 20.70 -8.37
C VAL A 215 13.64 20.05 -7.56
N ILE A 216 14.68 20.76 -7.08
CA ILE A 216 15.76 20.14 -6.28
C ILE A 216 15.22 19.60 -4.94
N PRO A 217 14.43 20.34 -4.15
CA PRO A 217 13.83 19.78 -2.95
C PRO A 217 12.87 18.63 -3.24
N LEU A 218 12.09 18.71 -4.33
CA LEU A 218 11.22 17.62 -4.76
C LEU A 218 12.02 16.40 -5.25
N GLU A 219 13.17 16.60 -5.91
CA GLU A 219 14.07 15.55 -6.34
C GLU A 219 14.75 14.90 -5.13
N GLU A 220 15.20 15.67 -4.15
CA GLU A 220 15.74 15.19 -2.87
C GLU A 220 14.69 14.44 -2.05
N GLU A 221 13.44 14.92 -2.03
CA GLU A 221 12.32 14.26 -1.35
C GLU A 221 11.91 12.99 -2.09
N ILE A 222 11.91 13.00 -3.44
CA ILE A 222 11.72 11.80 -4.26
C ILE A 222 12.86 10.81 -4.05
N GLU A 223 14.12 11.26 -3.94
CA GLU A 223 15.27 10.39 -3.69
C GLU A 223 15.21 9.78 -2.28
N ALA A 224 14.85 10.56 -1.27
CA ALA A 224 14.61 10.09 0.09
C ALA A 224 13.42 9.13 0.17
N LEU A 225 12.34 9.39 -0.58
CA LEU A 225 11.19 8.49 -0.69
C LEU A 225 11.55 7.22 -1.47
N LYS A 226 12.40 7.28 -2.50
CA LYS A 226 12.92 6.10 -3.20
C LYS A 226 13.86 5.29 -2.32
N GLU A 227 14.67 5.92 -1.47
CA GLU A 227 15.53 5.23 -0.51
C GLU A 227 14.69 4.55 0.56
N LYS A 228 13.73 5.26 1.17
CA LYS A 228 12.75 4.65 2.11
C LYS A 228 11.91 3.56 1.44
N LEU A 229 11.57 3.72 0.17
CA LEU A 229 10.86 2.69 -0.59
C LEU A 229 11.79 1.50 -0.86
N ARG A 230 13.09 1.70 -1.11
CA ARG A 230 14.09 0.62 -1.24
C ARG A 230 14.33 -0.09 0.09
N GLU A 231 14.47 0.64 1.19
CA GLU A 231 14.57 0.08 2.55
C GLU A 231 13.31 -0.73 2.89
N ALA A 232 12.13 -0.18 2.62
CA ALA A 232 10.86 -0.89 2.78
C ALA A 232 10.72 -2.06 1.80
N HIS A 233 11.26 -1.98 0.58
CA HIS A 233 11.30 -3.10 -0.37
C HIS A 233 12.30 -4.17 0.05
N GLU A 234 13.42 -3.82 0.67
CA GLU A 234 14.43 -4.76 1.17
C GLU A 234 13.94 -5.44 2.46
N GLU A 235 13.22 -4.72 3.32
CA GLU A 235 12.44 -5.29 4.42
C GLU A 235 11.32 -6.18 3.89
N LEU A 236 10.50 -5.70 2.95
CA LEU A 236 9.48 -6.51 2.31
C LEU A 236 10.06 -7.69 1.56
N GLN A 237 11.27 -7.63 1.00
CA GLN A 237 11.93 -8.74 0.31
C GLN A 237 12.54 -9.74 1.29
N LYS A 238 12.97 -9.30 2.49
CA LYS A 238 13.25 -10.20 3.62
C LYS A 238 11.98 -10.95 4.08
N TYR A 239 10.81 -10.32 3.95
CA TYR A 239 9.51 -10.95 4.26
C TYR A 239 8.85 -11.66 3.05
N SER A 240 9.16 -11.29 1.79
CA SER A 240 8.56 -11.80 0.55
C SER A 240 9.44 -12.84 -0.14
N GLY A 241 10.73 -12.94 0.21
CA GLY A 241 11.52 -14.15 0.01
C GLY A 241 10.95 -15.36 0.75
N LEU A 242 10.00 -15.13 1.66
CA LEU A 242 9.16 -16.17 2.27
C LEU A 242 7.78 -16.33 1.59
N HIS A 243 7.42 -15.51 0.59
CA HIS A 243 6.04 -15.43 0.08
C HIS A 243 5.85 -15.29 -1.45
N GLN A 244 6.91 -15.43 -2.26
CA GLN A 244 6.87 -15.30 -3.72
C GLN A 244 7.08 -16.64 -4.46
N GLU A 245 6.38 -17.69 -4.01
CA GLU A 245 5.95 -18.81 -4.86
C GLU A 245 4.45 -18.99 -4.62
N GLY A 246 3.64 -18.14 -5.26
CA GLY A 246 2.21 -18.25 -5.09
C GLY A 246 1.40 -17.23 -5.85
N VAL A 247 0.83 -17.70 -6.96
CA VAL A 247 -0.43 -17.25 -7.57
C VAL A 247 -0.31 -16.30 -8.78
N SER A 248 0.02 -16.89 -9.92
CA SER A 248 -0.93 -16.95 -11.05
C SER A 248 -1.29 -18.44 -11.18
N SER A 249 -2.51 -18.93 -11.37
CA SER A 249 -3.54 -18.51 -12.32
C SER A 249 -4.80 -19.36 -12.05
N ARG A 250 -5.96 -18.83 -12.45
CA ARG A 250 -7.16 -19.55 -12.98
C ARG A 250 -8.17 -20.21 -12.03
N LYS A 251 -9.37 -19.59 -12.02
CA LYS A 251 -10.65 -20.06 -12.60
C LYS A 251 -10.80 -21.55 -12.97
N ALA A 252 -12.00 -22.07 -12.62
CA ALA A 252 -12.72 -23.27 -13.10
C ALA A 252 -12.19 -24.61 -12.53
N THR A 253 -12.98 -25.55 -12.01
CA THR A 253 -14.28 -26.08 -12.46
C THR A 253 -15.02 -26.88 -11.36
N ASP A 254 -16.34 -26.66 -11.31
CA ASP A 254 -17.41 -27.67 -11.27
C ASP A 254 -17.80 -28.42 -9.98
N ALA A 255 -19.05 -28.19 -9.58
CA ALA A 255 -19.92 -29.21 -9.01
C ALA A 255 -21.33 -29.04 -9.59
N ASN A 256 -21.80 -30.12 -10.18
CA ASN A 256 -23.03 -30.30 -10.92
C ASN A 256 -24.10 -30.84 -9.95
N GLU A 257 -25.19 -30.10 -9.72
CA GLU A 257 -26.39 -30.63 -9.09
C GLU A 257 -27.61 -30.08 -9.83
N SER A 258 -28.39 -30.99 -10.41
CA SER A 258 -29.56 -30.72 -11.24
C SER A 258 -30.83 -30.79 -10.39
N VAL A 259 -31.77 -29.87 -10.63
CA VAL A 259 -33.24 -30.10 -10.71
C VAL A 259 -33.92 -28.80 -11.20
N SER A 260 -34.97 -29.00 -12.00
CA SER A 260 -35.55 -28.14 -13.03
C SER A 260 -36.37 -26.92 -12.56
N ILE A 261 -36.32 -25.86 -13.39
CA ILE A 261 -37.17 -24.66 -13.38
C ILE A 261 -38.34 -24.85 -14.37
N PRO A 262 -39.58 -24.40 -14.06
CA PRO A 262 -40.55 -24.03 -15.07
C PRO A 262 -40.43 -22.56 -15.48
N SER A 263 -40.52 -22.38 -16.78
CA SER A 263 -40.54 -21.18 -17.63
C SER A 263 -41.47 -20.05 -17.17
N ASN A 264 -41.01 -18.79 -17.27
CA ASN A 264 -41.51 -17.78 -18.24
C ASN A 264 -40.71 -16.47 -18.03
N VAL A 265 -39.84 -16.08 -18.97
CA VAL A 265 -40.05 -15.02 -19.99
C VAL A 265 -40.24 -13.61 -19.41
N GLN A 266 -39.16 -12.82 -19.49
CA GLN A 266 -39.12 -11.58 -20.26
C GLN A 266 -37.71 -11.41 -20.81
N GLN A 267 -37.57 -11.66 -22.10
CA GLN A 267 -36.36 -11.56 -22.91
C GLN A 267 -36.68 -10.53 -24.00
N GLU A 268 -35.93 -9.43 -24.04
CA GLU A 268 -35.72 -8.68 -25.27
C GLU A 268 -34.24 -8.81 -25.63
N SER A 269 -34.05 -9.60 -26.68
CA SER A 269 -32.85 -9.84 -27.45
C SER A 269 -32.55 -8.67 -28.36
N LEU A 270 -31.26 -8.31 -28.52
CA LEU A 270 -30.81 -7.63 -29.74
C LEU A 270 -29.61 -8.36 -30.35
N LEU A 271 -29.90 -8.88 -31.53
CA LEU A 271 -29.04 -9.57 -32.47
C LEU A 271 -28.09 -8.61 -33.16
N MET A 272 -26.90 -9.14 -33.47
CA MET A 272 -26.06 -8.70 -34.58
C MET A 272 -26.85 -8.75 -35.88
N ILE A 273 -27.13 -7.58 -36.46
CA ILE A 273 -27.53 -7.40 -37.86
C ILE A 273 -26.77 -6.18 -38.40
N SER A 274 -26.18 -6.38 -39.58
CA SER A 274 -25.49 -5.43 -40.45
C SER A 274 -26.19 -4.06 -40.60
N PRO A 275 -25.46 -2.97 -40.92
CA PRO A 275 -26.03 -1.84 -41.63
C PRO A 275 -25.91 -2.01 -43.16
N PRO A 276 -26.94 -1.65 -43.94
CA PRO A 276 -26.90 -1.63 -45.40
C PRO A 276 -26.62 -0.22 -45.98
N ALA A 277 -26.06 -0.26 -47.20
CA ALA A 277 -26.34 0.52 -48.40
C ALA A 277 -26.18 2.06 -48.46
N SER A 278 -25.43 2.44 -49.51
CA SER A 278 -25.61 3.56 -50.47
C SER A 278 -25.58 4.99 -49.92
N GLU A 279 -25.03 6.00 -50.58
CA GLU A 279 -24.31 6.23 -51.84
C GLU A 279 -23.82 7.69 -51.69
N GLU A 280 -22.62 8.02 -52.15
CA GLU A 280 -22.38 9.14 -53.08
C GLU A 280 -20.89 9.49 -53.16
N THR A 281 -20.31 8.99 -54.25
CA THR A 281 -19.46 9.74 -55.17
C THR A 281 -17.99 10.05 -54.83
N ARG A 282 -17.17 9.49 -55.74
CA ARG A 282 -16.00 10.11 -56.42
C ARG A 282 -14.67 10.10 -55.65
N SER A 283 -13.74 9.22 -56.06
CA SER A 283 -12.83 9.37 -57.22
C SER A 283 -11.56 10.12 -56.79
N PHE A 284 -10.31 9.67 -56.94
CA PHE A 284 -9.65 8.69 -57.81
C PHE A 284 -8.20 8.55 -57.26
N GLY A 285 -7.51 7.41 -57.42
CA GLY A 285 -6.09 7.38 -57.03
C GLY A 285 -5.32 6.05 -57.05
N LYS A 286 -5.32 5.36 -58.20
CA LYS A 286 -4.27 4.44 -58.72
C LYS A 286 -3.68 3.35 -57.80
N GLN A 287 -4.04 2.11 -58.12
CA GLN A 287 -3.22 0.91 -57.97
C GLN A 287 -2.58 0.62 -59.34
N ILE A 288 -1.25 0.58 -59.42
CA ILE A 288 -0.49 0.07 -60.58
C ILE A 288 -0.23 -1.41 -60.32
N THR A 289 -0.75 -2.27 -61.18
CA THR A 289 -0.31 -3.66 -61.32
C THR A 289 0.36 -3.82 -62.68
N SER A 290 1.57 -4.35 -62.62
CA SER A 290 2.44 -4.73 -63.73
C SER A 290 1.75 -5.74 -64.66
N ILE A 291 1.75 -5.47 -65.96
CA ILE A 291 1.52 -6.43 -67.03
C ILE A 291 2.58 -6.18 -68.12
N GLU A 292 3.52 -7.13 -68.18
CA GLU A 292 4.17 -7.70 -69.36
C GLU A 292 4.49 -6.77 -70.56
N GLU A 293 5.77 -6.41 -70.67
CA GLU A 293 6.40 -6.00 -71.93
C GLU A 293 6.75 -7.25 -72.75
N SER A 294 6.11 -7.41 -73.91
CA SER A 294 6.59 -8.29 -74.97
C SER A 294 6.37 -7.66 -76.35
N SER A 295 7.34 -7.92 -77.24
CA SER A 295 7.36 -7.73 -78.69
C SER A 295 7.82 -6.37 -79.24
N GLY A 296 8.78 -6.43 -80.18
CA GLY A 296 8.96 -5.37 -81.18
C GLY A 296 10.38 -4.93 -81.55
N LYS A 297 11.35 -5.86 -81.71
CA LYS A 297 12.54 -5.58 -82.54
C LYS A 297 12.48 -6.48 -83.76
N ASP A 298 12.28 -5.86 -84.94
CA ASP A 298 12.81 -6.28 -86.25
C ASP A 298 12.27 -5.32 -87.32
N LEU A 299 13.13 -4.42 -87.82
CA LEU A 299 13.17 -4.04 -89.24
C LEU A 299 14.42 -3.20 -89.53
N GLU A 300 15.51 -3.87 -89.88
CA GLU A 300 16.49 -3.33 -90.83
C GLU A 300 16.20 -3.98 -92.19
N VAL A 301 16.27 -3.20 -93.29
CA VAL A 301 16.86 -3.58 -94.58
C VAL A 301 16.70 -2.42 -95.61
N PHE A 302 17.87 -1.92 -96.03
CA PHE A 302 18.28 -1.51 -97.39
C PHE A 302 18.14 -0.10 -97.98
N LEU A 303 19.24 0.22 -98.71
CA LEU A 303 19.56 1.28 -99.68
C LEU A 303 20.21 2.56 -99.08
N SER A 304 21.38 3.03 -99.52
CA SER A 304 22.31 2.63 -100.59
C SER A 304 23.55 3.55 -100.51
N GLY A 305 24.72 3.06 -100.95
CA GLY A 305 25.90 3.88 -101.18
C GLY A 305 25.85 4.65 -102.52
N GLY A 306 26.59 5.76 -102.63
CA GLY A 306 26.85 6.44 -103.90
C GLY A 306 27.13 7.94 -103.79
N SER A 307 28.42 8.29 -103.84
CA SER A 307 29.06 9.61 -103.78
C SER A 307 28.50 10.71 -104.72
N ALA A 308 28.35 11.95 -104.23
CA ALA A 308 29.01 13.16 -104.76
C ALA A 308 28.62 14.44 -103.99
N THR A 309 29.64 15.11 -103.44
CA THR A 309 29.75 16.58 -103.25
C THR A 309 28.60 17.34 -102.56
N ALA A 310 28.71 17.54 -101.24
CA ALA A 310 28.59 18.82 -100.53
C ALA A 310 28.51 18.56 -99.01
N PRO A 311 29.18 19.33 -98.14
CA PRO A 311 28.98 19.23 -96.71
C PRO A 311 27.63 19.86 -96.36
N ILE A 312 26.55 19.12 -96.56
CA ILE A 312 25.25 19.47 -95.98
C ILE A 312 25.39 19.12 -94.50
N SER A 313 25.64 20.15 -93.70
CA SER A 313 25.35 20.14 -92.28
C SER A 313 23.95 19.55 -92.10
N LEU A 314 23.88 18.31 -91.62
CA LEU A 314 22.68 17.73 -91.01
C LEU A 314 22.40 18.59 -89.78
N THR A 315 21.82 19.74 -90.05
CA THR A 315 21.16 20.60 -89.09
C THR A 315 19.97 19.78 -88.61
N SER A 316 20.19 19.13 -87.47
CA SER A 316 19.18 18.56 -86.60
C SER A 316 17.80 19.20 -86.83
N CYS A 317 16.82 18.39 -87.24
CA CYS A 317 15.48 18.87 -87.52
C CYS A 317 14.93 19.65 -86.31
N ASN A 318 14.70 20.95 -86.47
CA ASN A 318 14.22 21.85 -85.40
C ASN A 318 12.94 21.33 -84.74
N MET A 319 12.06 20.66 -85.48
CA MET A 319 10.84 20.06 -84.92
C MET A 319 11.17 18.87 -84.02
N CYS A 320 12.09 17.99 -84.43
CA CYS A 320 12.54 16.85 -83.62
C CYS A 320 13.26 17.32 -82.35
N GLN A 321 14.10 18.36 -82.45
CA GLN A 321 14.76 18.97 -81.27
C GLN A 321 13.76 19.60 -80.30
N ASN A 322 12.70 20.23 -80.80
CA ASN A 322 11.64 20.79 -79.96
C ASN A 322 10.82 19.69 -79.25
N TYR A 323 10.52 18.59 -79.92
CA TYR A 323 9.84 17.44 -79.28
C TYR A 323 10.76 16.72 -78.29
N GLU A 324 12.03 16.56 -78.59
CA GLU A 324 13.03 15.99 -77.68
C GLU A 324 13.22 16.89 -76.44
N ALA A 325 13.33 18.20 -76.62
CA ALA A 325 13.37 19.16 -75.51
C ALA A 325 12.07 19.17 -74.70
N GLY A 326 10.91 19.01 -75.35
CA GLY A 326 9.62 18.86 -74.69
C GLY A 326 9.52 17.57 -73.87
N LEU A 327 10.00 16.45 -74.41
CA LEU A 327 10.06 15.15 -73.74
C LEU A 327 11.03 15.19 -72.56
N GLN A 328 12.21 15.77 -72.72
CA GLN A 328 13.18 15.96 -71.63
C GLN A 328 12.61 16.82 -70.50
N LYS A 329 11.89 17.91 -70.81
CA LYS A 329 11.19 18.72 -69.80
C LYS A 329 10.09 17.93 -69.09
N ALA A 330 9.32 17.12 -69.81
CA ALA A 330 8.29 16.27 -69.22
C ALA A 330 8.89 15.18 -68.32
N GLN A 331 10.00 14.55 -68.73
CA GLN A 331 10.74 13.57 -67.94
C GLN A 331 11.39 14.20 -66.69
N GLN A 332 11.93 15.41 -66.79
CA GLN A 332 12.45 16.15 -65.64
C GLN A 332 11.33 16.47 -64.65
N LYS A 333 10.18 16.97 -65.13
CA LYS A 333 9.00 17.24 -64.30
C LYS A 333 8.45 15.97 -63.64
N ALA A 334 8.45 14.84 -64.35
CA ALA A 334 8.05 13.55 -63.78
C ALA A 334 9.00 13.11 -62.65
N LYS A 335 10.32 13.23 -62.84
CA LYS A 335 11.32 12.94 -61.80
C LYS A 335 11.22 13.89 -60.60
N GLU A 336 10.92 15.17 -60.82
CA GLU A 336 10.70 16.14 -59.75
C GLU A 336 9.44 15.82 -58.94
N LEU A 337 8.34 15.45 -59.63
CA LEU A 337 7.11 15.02 -58.97
C LEU A 337 7.31 13.72 -58.19
N GLU A 338 8.03 12.75 -58.75
CA GLU A 338 8.38 11.49 -58.08
C GLU A 338 9.19 11.76 -56.79
N LYS A 339 10.23 12.60 -56.86
CA LYS A 339 10.97 13.04 -55.66
C LYS A 339 10.10 13.75 -54.64
N SER A 340 9.15 14.59 -55.10
CA SER A 340 8.22 15.29 -54.20
C SER A 340 7.23 14.33 -53.53
N SER A 341 6.78 13.28 -54.24
CA SER A 341 5.92 12.22 -53.72
C SER A 341 6.65 11.39 -52.68
N GLU A 342 7.88 10.97 -52.95
CA GLU A 342 8.70 10.24 -51.98
C GLU A 342 8.98 11.08 -50.72
N LEU A 343 9.23 12.38 -50.86
CA LEU A 343 9.42 13.26 -49.70
C LEU A 343 8.13 13.40 -48.88
N ALA A 344 6.99 13.53 -49.55
CA ALA A 344 5.67 13.57 -48.89
C ALA A 344 5.36 12.25 -48.17
N GLU A 345 5.67 11.11 -48.77
CA GLU A 345 5.51 9.78 -48.15
C GLU A 345 6.41 9.62 -46.92
N ARG A 346 7.68 10.05 -46.99
CA ARG A 346 8.59 10.04 -45.83
C ARG A 346 8.07 10.95 -44.70
N ASN A 347 7.55 12.13 -45.04
CA ASN A 347 6.99 13.05 -44.06
C ASN A 347 5.70 12.50 -43.43
N LEU A 348 4.84 11.84 -44.23
CA LEU A 348 3.65 11.17 -43.74
C LEU A 348 4.00 10.01 -42.81
N GLN A 349 5.03 9.23 -43.14
CA GLN A 349 5.49 8.15 -42.27
C GLN A 349 6.00 8.69 -40.93
N ARG A 350 6.82 9.75 -40.95
CA ARG A 350 7.25 10.42 -39.71
C ARG A 350 6.08 10.91 -38.88
N ALA A 351 5.09 11.57 -39.49
CA ALA A 351 3.90 12.04 -38.79
C ALA A 351 3.08 10.89 -38.18
N LYS A 352 3.01 9.73 -38.86
CA LYS A 352 2.38 8.53 -38.30
C LYS A 352 3.15 7.97 -37.11
N ASP A 353 4.48 7.91 -37.20
CA ASP A 353 5.34 7.42 -36.12
C ASP A 353 5.26 8.38 -34.91
N ASP A 354 5.22 9.69 -35.15
CA ASP A 354 5.06 10.72 -34.12
C ASP A 354 3.69 10.60 -33.42
N LEU A 355 2.62 10.39 -34.21
CA LEU A 355 1.27 10.18 -33.68
C LEU A 355 1.17 8.89 -32.85
N ALA A 356 1.84 7.82 -33.27
CA ALA A 356 1.89 6.56 -32.52
C ALA A 356 2.60 6.74 -31.17
N ARG A 357 3.76 7.41 -31.14
CA ARG A 357 4.47 7.69 -29.88
C ARG A 357 3.65 8.55 -28.92
N GLU A 358 2.94 9.54 -29.45
CA GLU A 358 2.06 10.38 -28.65
C GLU A 358 0.84 9.61 -28.11
N HIS A 359 0.29 8.67 -28.89
CA HIS A 359 -0.76 7.76 -28.41
C HIS A 359 -0.24 6.89 -27.25
N ASP A 360 0.92 6.27 -27.42
CA ASP A 360 1.52 5.40 -26.40
C ASP A 360 1.85 6.20 -25.13
N PHE A 361 2.40 7.41 -25.28
CA PHE A 361 2.65 8.31 -24.16
C PHE A 361 1.37 8.68 -23.40
N ARG A 362 0.28 9.01 -24.10
CA ARG A 362 -1.01 9.29 -23.44
C ARG A 362 -1.55 8.07 -22.72
N GLN A 363 -1.44 6.90 -23.32
CA GLN A 363 -1.89 5.66 -22.71
C GLN A 363 -1.09 5.37 -21.42
N GLU A 364 0.24 5.54 -21.44
CA GLU A 364 1.07 5.41 -20.23
C GLU A 364 0.71 6.43 -19.15
N MET A 365 0.46 7.68 -19.53
CA MET A 365 0.05 8.73 -18.60
C MET A 365 -1.33 8.46 -17.99
N GLU A 366 -2.27 7.93 -18.77
CA GLU A 366 -3.59 7.53 -18.29
C GLU A 366 -3.50 6.35 -17.31
N VAL A 367 -2.65 5.36 -17.59
CA VAL A 367 -2.39 4.25 -16.66
C VAL A 367 -1.79 4.77 -15.35
N LYS A 368 -0.73 5.60 -15.41
CA LYS A 368 -0.10 6.19 -14.22
C LYS A 368 -1.08 7.05 -13.42
N TRP A 369 -1.93 7.82 -14.10
CA TRP A 369 -2.97 8.61 -13.47
C TRP A 369 -3.98 7.72 -12.73
N ASN A 370 -4.44 6.64 -13.37
CA ASN A 370 -5.37 5.70 -12.77
C ASN A 370 -4.74 4.92 -11.59
N GLU A 371 -3.49 4.51 -11.69
CA GLU A 371 -2.73 3.90 -10.60
C GLU A 371 -2.63 4.85 -9.40
N LYS A 372 -2.24 6.11 -9.63
CA LYS A 372 -2.18 7.13 -8.57
C LYS A 372 -3.55 7.37 -7.97
N LYS A 373 -4.60 7.47 -8.77
CA LYS A 373 -5.97 7.63 -8.28
C LYS A 373 -6.39 6.47 -7.36
N GLU A 374 -6.10 5.22 -7.75
CA GLU A 374 -6.47 4.06 -6.93
C GLU A 374 -5.61 3.99 -5.65
N GLN A 375 -4.32 4.33 -5.71
CA GLN A 375 -3.46 4.48 -4.52
C GLN A 375 -4.05 5.49 -3.52
N HIS A 376 -4.41 6.69 -3.98
CA HIS A 376 -5.02 7.70 -3.10
C HIS A 376 -6.37 7.25 -2.56
N LYS A 377 -7.18 6.56 -3.37
CA LYS A 377 -8.46 6.01 -2.92
C LYS A 377 -8.27 4.99 -1.79
N VAL A 378 -7.27 4.11 -1.90
CA VAL A 378 -6.93 3.16 -0.82
C VAL A 378 -6.46 3.91 0.44
N GLN A 379 -5.58 4.90 0.29
CA GLN A 379 -5.10 5.72 1.42
C GLN A 379 -6.24 6.45 2.13
N VAL A 380 -7.19 7.03 1.38
CA VAL A 380 -8.37 7.70 1.94
C VAL A 380 -9.23 6.72 2.74
N VAL A 381 -9.48 5.52 2.22
CA VAL A 381 -10.24 4.48 2.95
C VAL A 381 -9.51 4.06 4.23
N GLU A 382 -8.19 3.93 4.19
CA GLU A 382 -7.40 3.59 5.37
C GLU A 382 -7.45 4.70 6.43
N LEU A 383 -7.31 5.97 6.02
CA LEU A 383 -7.43 7.12 6.92
C LEU A 383 -8.84 7.23 7.51
N GLN A 384 -9.89 7.01 6.71
CA GLN A 384 -11.26 6.96 7.20
C GLN A 384 -11.46 5.87 8.25
N LYS A 385 -10.87 4.68 8.05
CA LYS A 385 -10.90 3.60 9.05
C LYS A 385 -10.18 3.99 10.33
N LYS A 386 -9.01 4.64 10.24
CA LYS A 386 -8.26 5.14 11.40
C LYS A 386 -9.05 6.19 12.17
N ILE A 387 -9.68 7.14 11.47
CA ILE A 387 -10.53 8.17 12.07
C ILE A 387 -11.72 7.52 12.79
N ALA A 388 -12.45 6.61 12.14
CA ALA A 388 -13.59 5.94 12.76
C ALA A 388 -13.19 5.14 14.02
N SER A 389 -12.03 4.48 14.00
CA SER A 389 -11.50 3.80 15.18
C SER A 389 -11.13 4.77 16.30
N ALA A 390 -10.52 5.91 15.97
CA ALA A 390 -10.16 6.94 16.94
C ALA A 390 -11.40 7.59 17.56
N GLU A 391 -12.44 7.85 16.76
CA GLU A 391 -13.74 8.36 17.23
C GLU A 391 -14.43 7.38 18.17
N SER A 392 -14.43 6.08 17.86
CA SER A 392 -14.96 5.05 18.76
C SER A 392 -14.21 5.01 20.10
N ASN A 393 -12.87 5.03 20.05
CA ASN A 393 -12.05 5.01 21.27
C ASN A 393 -12.28 6.26 22.12
N LEU A 394 -12.43 7.43 21.49
CA LEU A 394 -12.73 8.68 22.18
C LEU A 394 -14.11 8.62 22.84
N HIS A 395 -15.11 8.06 22.16
CA HIS A 395 -16.44 7.87 22.71
C HIS A 395 -16.44 6.94 23.93
N ASP A 396 -15.73 5.82 23.86
CA ASP A 396 -15.60 4.87 24.96
C ASP A 396 -14.90 5.53 26.16
N LEU A 397 -13.82 6.28 25.92
CA LEU A 397 -13.10 7.02 26.96
C LEU A 397 -13.98 8.09 27.62
N GLN A 398 -14.77 8.84 26.83
CA GLN A 398 -15.73 9.82 27.35
C GLN A 398 -16.79 9.14 28.23
N GLN A 399 -17.28 7.96 27.82
CA GLN A 399 -18.26 7.21 28.57
C GLN A 399 -17.69 6.69 29.89
N GLU A 400 -16.46 6.19 29.88
CA GLU A 400 -15.76 5.73 31.09
C GLU A 400 -15.44 6.90 32.04
N TYR A 401 -15.00 8.03 31.51
CA TYR A 401 -14.84 9.26 32.29
C TYR A 401 -16.15 9.68 32.96
N MET A 402 -17.27 9.66 32.24
CA MET A 402 -18.57 10.00 32.82
C MET A 402 -18.99 9.03 33.92
N ARG A 403 -18.78 7.72 33.74
CA ARG A 403 -19.08 6.71 34.78
C ARG A 403 -18.22 6.89 36.02
N THR A 404 -16.92 7.11 35.85
CA THR A 404 -15.98 7.31 36.96
C THR A 404 -16.28 8.60 37.70
N TYR A 405 -16.54 9.70 36.98
CA TYR A 405 -16.96 10.97 37.56
C TYR A 405 -18.25 10.83 38.39
N GLN A 406 -19.27 10.15 37.86
CA GLN A 406 -20.51 9.88 38.60
C GLN A 406 -20.25 9.04 39.85
N THR A 407 -19.44 7.99 39.76
CA THR A 407 -19.10 7.11 40.88
C THR A 407 -18.38 7.88 41.99
N VAL A 408 -17.37 8.67 41.64
CA VAL A 408 -16.62 9.51 42.60
C VAL A 408 -17.54 10.54 43.25
N THR A 409 -18.40 11.20 42.46
CA THR A 409 -19.37 12.18 42.98
C THR A 409 -20.36 11.53 43.96
N GLN A 410 -20.83 10.31 43.66
CA GLN A 410 -21.69 9.53 44.56
C GLN A 410 -20.96 9.15 45.85
N GLN A 411 -19.69 8.73 45.77
CA GLN A 411 -18.89 8.42 46.96
C GLN A 411 -18.70 9.65 47.85
N ILE A 412 -18.37 10.81 47.26
CA ILE A 412 -18.24 12.07 48.00
C ILE A 412 -19.57 12.43 48.67
N SER A 413 -20.68 12.34 47.92
CA SER A 413 -22.03 12.64 48.44
C SER A 413 -22.45 11.73 49.59
N ARG A 414 -21.91 10.50 49.65
CA ARG A 414 -22.13 9.55 50.75
C ARG A 414 -21.22 9.83 51.95
N LEU A 415 -19.94 10.09 51.71
CA LEU A 415 -18.95 10.30 52.77
C LEU A 415 -19.18 11.62 53.52
N GLU A 416 -19.70 12.64 52.85
CA GLU A 416 -19.95 13.94 53.45
C GLU A 416 -20.95 13.92 54.62
N PRO A 417 -22.15 13.30 54.52
CA PRO A 417 -23.05 13.16 55.66
C PRO A 417 -22.51 12.20 56.73
N GLU A 418 -21.83 11.12 56.36
CA GLU A 418 -21.20 10.20 57.33
C GLU A 418 -20.15 10.93 58.18
N ARG A 419 -19.27 11.71 57.54
CA ARG A 419 -18.28 12.57 58.23
C ARG A 419 -18.98 13.56 59.18
N LEU A 420 -20.08 14.17 58.74
CA LEU A 420 -20.81 15.15 59.55
C LEU A 420 -21.48 14.48 60.76
N ALA A 421 -22.03 13.28 60.60
CA ALA A 421 -22.64 12.51 61.67
C ALA A 421 -21.60 12.10 62.72
N ILE A 422 -20.46 11.57 62.29
CA ILE A 422 -19.34 11.22 63.20
C ILE A 422 -18.86 12.44 63.95
N LYS A 423 -18.72 13.60 63.27
CA LYS A 423 -18.32 14.84 63.94
C LYS A 423 -19.30 15.25 65.04
N LYS A 424 -20.61 15.21 64.78
CA LYS A 424 -21.63 15.49 65.80
C LYS A 424 -21.56 14.53 66.98
N GLU A 425 -21.26 13.25 66.72
CA GLU A 425 -21.14 12.24 67.78
C GLU A 425 -19.90 12.47 68.64
N ILE A 426 -18.76 12.83 68.03
CA ILE A 426 -17.56 13.24 68.76
C ILE A 426 -17.84 14.45 69.64
N ASP A 427 -18.50 15.48 69.09
CA ASP A 427 -18.84 16.69 69.85
C ASP A 427 -19.79 16.36 71.02
N ARG A 428 -20.74 15.43 70.83
CA ARG A 428 -21.64 14.93 71.89
C ARG A 428 -20.88 14.22 73.01
N LEU A 429 -20.02 13.26 72.65
CA LEU A 429 -19.22 12.49 73.61
C LEU A 429 -18.25 13.38 74.39
N GLN A 430 -17.69 14.42 73.75
CA GLN A 430 -16.85 15.41 74.42
C GLN A 430 -17.65 16.19 75.47
N ALA A 431 -18.83 16.70 75.12
CA ALA A 431 -19.69 17.42 76.06
C ALA A 431 -20.15 16.52 77.24
N GLU A 432 -20.42 15.25 76.97
CA GLU A 432 -20.80 14.29 78.01
C GLU A 432 -19.63 13.97 78.95
N ASN A 433 -18.41 13.81 78.41
CA ASN A 433 -17.21 13.62 79.22
C ASN A 433 -16.95 14.82 80.14
N GLU A 434 -17.03 16.04 79.63
CA GLU A 434 -16.88 17.25 80.44
C GLU A 434 -17.91 17.30 81.57
N LYS A 435 -19.16 16.94 81.27
CA LYS A 435 -20.25 16.89 82.26
C LYS A 435 -20.03 15.79 83.32
N LEU A 436 -19.61 14.60 82.92
CA LEU A 436 -19.34 13.49 83.83
C LEU A 436 -18.13 13.77 84.72
N VAL A 437 -17.06 14.35 84.18
CA VAL A 437 -15.89 14.79 84.96
C VAL A 437 -16.30 15.85 85.99
N GLY A 438 -17.11 16.84 85.60
CA GLY A 438 -17.65 17.84 86.54
C GLY A 438 -18.47 17.20 87.66
N LYS A 439 -19.43 16.33 87.31
CA LYS A 439 -20.28 15.64 88.29
C LYS A 439 -19.51 14.71 89.23
N HIS A 440 -18.54 13.95 88.74
CA HIS A 440 -17.73 13.07 89.59
C HIS A 440 -16.88 13.85 90.58
N THR A 441 -16.38 15.02 90.17
CA THR A 441 -15.57 15.89 91.03
C THR A 441 -16.42 16.50 92.15
N GLU A 442 -17.62 17.00 91.82
CA GLU A 442 -18.58 17.55 92.79
C GLU A 442 -19.12 16.47 93.75
N HIS A 443 -19.51 15.31 93.21
CA HIS A 443 -20.07 14.22 94.01
C HIS A 443 -19.02 13.61 94.94
N SER A 444 -17.78 13.45 94.48
CA SER A 444 -16.64 13.00 95.30
C SER A 444 -16.36 13.98 96.45
N GLN A 445 -16.33 15.29 96.20
CA GLN A 445 -16.17 16.31 97.25
C GLN A 445 -17.33 16.32 98.25
N SER A 446 -18.56 16.10 97.80
CA SER A 446 -19.74 16.05 98.68
C SER A 446 -19.73 14.81 99.59
N LEU A 447 -19.30 13.66 99.09
CA LEU A 447 -19.17 12.42 99.88
C LEU A 447 -18.05 12.52 100.93
N GLN A 448 -16.95 13.19 100.59
CA GLN A 448 -15.80 13.36 101.50
C GLN A 448 -16.10 14.30 102.67
N ASN A 449 -17.07 15.20 102.51
CA ASN A 449 -17.46 16.19 103.52
C ASN A 449 -18.69 15.80 104.36
N GLN A 450 -19.30 14.64 104.12
CA GLN A 450 -20.45 14.20 104.92
C GLN A 450 -20.03 13.60 106.27
N VAL A 451 -20.50 14.21 107.35
CA VAL A 451 -20.38 13.70 108.71
C VAL A 451 -21.60 12.82 109.01
N ILE A 452 -21.37 11.56 109.39
CA ILE A 452 -22.42 10.61 109.78
C ILE A 452 -22.99 11.05 111.12
N ASN A 453 -24.26 11.46 111.15
CA ASN A 453 -24.97 11.88 112.36
C ASN A 453 -26.27 11.07 112.49
N LEU A 454 -26.46 10.41 113.64
CA LEU A 454 -27.61 9.54 113.89
C LEU A 454 -28.66 10.34 114.69
N PRO A 455 -29.94 10.41 114.28
CA PRO A 455 -30.87 11.39 114.84
C PRO A 455 -31.40 11.00 116.23
N ASP A 456 -31.31 11.93 117.19
CA ASP A 456 -31.71 11.71 118.60
C ASP A 456 -33.12 12.25 118.95
N SER A 457 -33.88 12.81 117.99
CA SER A 457 -35.22 13.39 118.21
C SER A 457 -36.26 12.94 117.19
N VAL A 458 -37.55 13.00 117.59
CA VAL A 458 -38.69 12.58 116.76
C VAL A 458 -38.88 13.52 115.55
N GLU A 459 -38.64 14.82 115.69
CA GLU A 459 -38.66 15.74 114.53
C GLU A 459 -37.55 15.41 113.52
N ALA A 460 -36.34 15.08 113.99
CA ALA A 460 -35.23 14.71 113.11
C ALA A 460 -35.47 13.37 112.39
N LEU A 461 -36.25 12.47 112.99
CA LEU A 461 -36.69 11.24 112.34
C LEU A 461 -37.75 11.48 111.25
N GLN A 462 -38.66 12.44 111.44
CA GLN A 462 -39.61 12.86 110.40
C GLN A 462 -38.92 13.52 109.21
N GLU A 463 -37.89 14.32 109.45
CA GLU A 463 -37.05 14.91 108.42
C GLU A 463 -36.26 13.84 107.64
N LEU A 464 -35.72 12.84 108.34
CA LEU A 464 -35.07 11.69 107.71
C LEU A 464 -36.06 10.87 106.86
N LEU A 465 -37.31 10.68 107.32
CA LEU A 465 -38.35 10.00 106.55
C LEU A 465 -38.72 10.76 105.28
N LEU A 466 -38.82 12.09 105.35
CA LEU A 466 -39.04 12.93 104.17
C LEU A 466 -37.86 12.84 103.19
N GLN A 467 -36.62 12.88 103.69
CA GLN A 467 -35.43 12.65 102.86
C GLN A 467 -35.42 11.25 102.23
N ARG A 468 -35.78 10.19 102.97
CA ARG A 468 -35.90 8.84 102.40
C ARG A 468 -37.02 8.74 101.37
N HIS A 469 -38.12 9.47 101.52
CA HIS A 469 -39.16 9.55 100.49
C HIS A 469 -38.69 10.30 99.24
N GLU A 470 -37.92 11.37 99.39
CA GLU A 470 -37.30 12.10 98.29
C GLU A 470 -36.26 11.25 97.54
N GLU A 471 -35.47 10.45 98.26
CA GLU A 471 -34.58 9.45 97.67
C GLU A 471 -35.35 8.35 96.92
N LEU A 472 -36.50 7.91 97.44
CA LEU A 472 -37.37 6.93 96.78
C LEU A 472 -37.97 7.48 95.49
N ILE A 473 -38.38 8.75 95.50
CA ILE A 473 -38.84 9.46 94.30
C ILE A 473 -37.69 9.57 93.28
N SER A 474 -36.49 9.94 93.74
CA SER A 474 -35.30 10.02 92.90
C SER A 474 -34.93 8.68 92.27
N ALA A 475 -34.99 7.60 93.05
CA ALA A 475 -34.78 6.23 92.57
C ALA A 475 -35.83 5.82 91.52
N LYS A 476 -37.08 6.24 91.70
CA LYS A 476 -38.17 5.96 90.75
C LYS A 476 -37.99 6.72 89.43
N VAL A 477 -37.61 7.99 89.48
CA VAL A 477 -37.27 8.78 88.29
C VAL A 477 -36.08 8.16 87.55
N CYS A 478 -35.08 7.68 88.29
CA CYS A 478 -33.93 6.99 87.71
C CYS A 478 -34.33 5.69 86.99
N ALA A 479 -35.25 4.92 87.59
CA ALA A 479 -35.81 3.72 86.95
C ALA A 479 -36.60 4.03 85.67
N GLU A 480 -37.38 5.12 85.65
CA GLU A 480 -38.08 5.58 84.44
C GLU A 480 -37.10 6.02 83.33
N THR A 481 -36.01 6.70 83.69
CA THR A 481 -34.97 7.05 82.71
C THR A 481 -34.25 5.82 82.15
N GLN A 482 -33.93 4.84 82.99
CA GLN A 482 -33.33 3.57 82.55
C GLN A 482 -34.26 2.76 81.66
N GLN A 483 -35.57 2.79 81.93
CA GLN A 483 -36.56 2.16 81.05
C GLN A 483 -36.61 2.85 79.68
N SER A 484 -36.56 4.18 79.63
CA SER A 484 -36.49 4.93 78.38
C SER A 484 -35.20 4.64 77.59
N GLU A 485 -34.05 4.51 78.27
CA GLU A 485 -32.79 4.09 77.63
C GLU A 485 -32.88 2.67 77.08
N ALA A 486 -33.50 1.74 77.82
CA ALA A 486 -33.70 0.37 77.36
C ALA A 486 -34.63 0.28 76.13
N ASP A 487 -35.60 1.19 76.02
CA ASP A 487 -36.49 1.29 74.86
C ASP A 487 -35.74 1.85 73.63
N LEU A 488 -34.89 2.86 73.81
CA LEU A 488 -34.02 3.39 72.74
C LEU A 488 -33.02 2.34 72.23
N LEU A 489 -32.41 1.57 73.13
CA LEU A 489 -31.50 0.48 72.76
C LEU A 489 -32.22 -0.62 71.97
N ARG A 490 -33.51 -0.88 72.26
CA ARG A 490 -34.32 -1.82 71.47
C ARG A 490 -34.59 -1.30 70.05
N GLU A 491 -34.83 0.00 69.91
CA GLU A 491 -35.00 0.62 68.59
C GLU A 491 -33.70 0.57 67.77
N GLU A 492 -32.55 0.85 68.41
CA GLU A 492 -31.23 0.73 67.77
C GLU A 492 -30.93 -0.72 67.33
N LEU A 493 -31.22 -1.71 68.18
CA LEU A 493 -31.09 -3.13 67.81
C LEU A 493 -31.97 -3.51 66.63
N GLN A 494 -33.18 -2.95 66.53
CA GLN A 494 -34.08 -3.20 65.41
C GLN A 494 -33.54 -2.59 64.10
N LEU A 495 -32.95 -1.40 64.16
CA LEU A 495 -32.29 -0.77 63.02
C LEU A 495 -31.09 -1.60 62.54
N LEU A 496 -30.23 -2.06 63.46
CA LEU A 496 -29.10 -2.94 63.15
C LEU A 496 -29.54 -4.27 62.55
N GLN A 497 -30.67 -4.83 63.00
CA GLN A 497 -31.26 -6.03 62.42
C GLN A 497 -31.69 -5.81 60.97
N ASN A 498 -32.34 -4.69 60.68
CA ASN A 498 -32.76 -4.33 59.32
C ASN A 498 -31.56 -4.13 58.39
N ASP A 499 -30.49 -3.47 58.87
CA ASP A 499 -29.25 -3.31 58.13
C ASP A 499 -28.56 -4.64 57.84
N SER A 500 -28.56 -5.57 58.80
CA SER A 500 -28.03 -6.93 58.62
C SER A 500 -28.79 -7.70 57.52
N VAL A 501 -30.12 -7.60 57.49
CA VAL A 501 -30.95 -8.21 56.43
C VAL A 501 -30.64 -7.58 55.07
N ARG A 502 -30.48 -6.26 55.00
CA ARG A 502 -30.12 -5.56 53.74
C ARG A 502 -28.76 -6.02 53.23
N LEU A 503 -27.76 -6.10 54.11
CA LEU A 503 -26.42 -6.57 53.75
C LEU A 503 -26.43 -8.03 53.26
N GLU A 504 -27.24 -8.90 53.85
CA GLU A 504 -27.35 -10.29 53.40
C GLU A 504 -28.01 -10.38 52.00
N GLN A 505 -29.00 -9.54 51.71
CA GLN A 505 -29.59 -9.45 50.36
C GLN A 505 -28.57 -8.94 49.33
N GLU A 506 -27.79 -7.92 49.68
CA GLU A 506 -26.75 -7.36 48.80
C GLU A 506 -25.64 -8.40 48.53
N LYS A 507 -25.22 -9.14 49.56
CA LYS A 507 -24.29 -10.26 49.42
C LYS A 507 -24.82 -11.35 48.49
N GLN A 508 -26.09 -11.73 48.61
CA GLN A 508 -26.71 -12.70 47.69
C GLN A 508 -26.75 -12.18 46.25
N HIS A 509 -26.99 -10.89 46.05
CA HIS A 509 -26.96 -10.27 44.72
C HIS A 509 -25.54 -10.28 44.13
N LEU A 510 -24.53 -9.89 44.91
CA LEU A 510 -23.12 -9.94 44.50
C LEU A 510 -22.67 -11.37 44.19
N GLN A 511 -23.11 -12.35 44.97
CA GLN A 511 -22.81 -13.77 44.72
C GLN A 511 -23.37 -14.24 43.36
N LYS A 512 -24.57 -13.80 42.97
CA LYS A 512 -25.13 -14.09 41.64
C LYS A 512 -24.31 -13.45 40.51
N ILE A 513 -23.82 -12.23 40.71
CA ILE A 513 -22.96 -11.55 39.73
C ILE A 513 -21.64 -12.31 39.57
N VAL A 514 -21.01 -12.72 40.67
CA VAL A 514 -19.76 -13.49 40.63
C VAL A 514 -19.96 -14.81 39.89
N GLN A 515 -21.03 -15.56 40.20
CA GLN A 515 -21.35 -16.81 39.49
C GLN A 515 -21.54 -16.58 37.98
N LYS A 516 -22.22 -15.50 37.59
CA LYS A 516 -22.39 -15.14 36.17
C LYS A 516 -21.04 -14.81 35.52
N SER A 517 -20.19 -14.05 36.21
CA SER A 517 -18.84 -13.72 35.73
C SER A 517 -17.96 -14.95 35.54
N GLU A 518 -18.07 -15.97 36.41
CA GLU A 518 -17.34 -17.23 36.28
C GLU A 518 -17.81 -18.06 35.07
N VAL A 519 -19.13 -18.11 34.84
CA VAL A 519 -19.69 -18.75 33.63
C VAL A 519 -19.21 -18.05 32.37
N ASP A 520 -19.22 -16.70 32.36
CA ASP A 520 -18.75 -15.92 31.21
C ASP A 520 -17.25 -16.14 30.97
N LYS A 521 -16.44 -16.21 32.04
CA LYS A 521 -15.01 -16.53 31.96
C LYS A 521 -14.78 -17.92 31.35
N GLN A 522 -15.55 -18.92 31.77
CA GLN A 522 -15.46 -20.27 31.19
C GLN A 522 -15.88 -20.27 29.70
N ARG A 523 -16.87 -19.47 29.34
CA ARG A 523 -17.34 -19.32 27.95
C ARG A 523 -16.27 -18.68 27.06
N ILE A 524 -15.60 -17.64 27.55
CA ILE A 524 -14.46 -17.00 26.86
C ILE A 524 -13.31 -18.00 26.70
N HIS A 525 -12.98 -18.77 27.73
CA HIS A 525 -11.94 -19.80 27.64
C HIS A 525 -12.24 -20.85 26.58
N ASN A 526 -13.50 -21.32 26.50
CA ASN A 526 -13.92 -22.26 25.47
C ASN A 526 -13.83 -21.67 24.05
N LEU A 527 -14.19 -20.38 23.89
CA LEU A 527 -14.06 -19.68 22.61
C LEU A 527 -12.59 -19.55 22.19
N GLN A 528 -11.68 -19.24 23.12
CA GLN A 528 -10.23 -19.18 22.85
C GLN A 528 -9.66 -20.53 22.40
N ILE A 529 -10.14 -21.64 22.98
CA ILE A 529 -9.74 -22.99 22.54
C ILE A 529 -10.25 -23.27 21.13
N ALA A 530 -11.49 -22.91 20.82
CA ALA A 530 -12.07 -23.08 19.49
C ALA A 530 -11.32 -22.24 18.44
N GLU A 531 -10.97 -21.00 18.76
CA GLU A 531 -10.17 -20.11 17.92
C GLU A 531 -8.79 -20.71 17.62
N ARG A 532 -8.10 -21.24 18.64
CA ARG A 532 -6.80 -21.91 18.44
C ARG A 532 -6.90 -23.09 17.50
N LYS A 533 -7.93 -23.93 17.64
CA LYS A 533 -8.17 -25.07 16.73
C LYS A 533 -8.46 -24.61 15.30
N ALA A 534 -9.19 -23.50 15.14
CA ALA A 534 -9.45 -22.93 13.82
C ALA A 534 -8.16 -22.40 13.18
N LEU A 535 -7.28 -21.77 13.96
CA LEU A 535 -5.96 -21.32 13.49
C LEU A 535 -5.07 -22.48 13.06
N GLU A 536 -5.01 -23.56 13.84
CA GLU A 536 -4.28 -24.79 13.47
C GLU A 536 -4.81 -25.38 12.15
N GLN A 537 -6.14 -25.41 11.96
CA GLN A 537 -6.74 -25.87 10.70
C GLN A 537 -6.39 -24.98 9.51
N VAL A 538 -6.37 -23.65 9.70
CA VAL A 538 -5.96 -22.71 8.65
C VAL A 538 -4.50 -22.92 8.27
N GLU A 539 -3.62 -23.16 9.25
CA GLU A 539 -2.20 -23.45 9.01
C GLU A 539 -2.01 -24.76 8.22
N ASP A 540 -2.74 -25.81 8.60
CA ASP A 540 -2.77 -27.09 7.87
C ASP A 540 -3.25 -26.91 6.42
N LEU A 541 -4.27 -26.08 6.20
CA LEU A 541 -4.79 -25.77 4.86
C LEU A 541 -3.78 -24.95 4.04
N LYS A 542 -3.06 -24.02 4.66
CA LYS A 542 -1.98 -23.26 4.01
C LYS A 542 -0.87 -24.20 3.54
N LEU A 543 -0.43 -25.12 4.40
CA LEU A 543 0.61 -26.10 4.05
C LEU A 543 0.17 -27.03 2.91
N LYS A 544 -1.11 -27.41 2.86
CA LYS A 544 -1.68 -28.18 1.74
C LYS A 544 -1.75 -27.36 0.45
N LEU A 545 -2.11 -26.08 0.53
CA LEU A 545 -2.18 -25.18 -0.61
C LEU A 545 -0.79 -24.94 -1.22
N GLU A 546 0.23 -24.74 -0.38
CA GLU A 546 1.62 -24.55 -0.81
C GLU A 546 2.15 -25.77 -1.57
N LYS A 547 1.92 -26.98 -1.05
CA LYS A 547 2.24 -28.23 -1.76
C LYS A 547 1.52 -28.35 -3.11
N ALA A 548 0.27 -27.89 -3.19
CA ALA A 548 -0.50 -27.91 -4.42
C ALA A 548 0.03 -26.90 -5.45
N LEU A 549 0.47 -25.71 -5.00
CA LEU A 549 1.08 -24.70 -5.85
C LEU A 549 2.42 -25.18 -6.45
N GLN A 550 3.29 -25.77 -5.63
CA GLN A 550 4.55 -26.37 -6.10
C GLN A 550 4.32 -27.46 -7.15
N ASN A 551 3.32 -28.32 -6.95
CA ASN A 551 2.95 -29.32 -7.94
C ASN A 551 2.44 -28.68 -9.25
N ASN A 552 1.68 -27.58 -9.16
CA ASN A 552 1.16 -26.88 -10.34
C ASN A 552 2.31 -26.24 -11.15
N GLU A 553 3.26 -25.59 -10.48
CA GLU A 553 4.44 -25.03 -11.13
C GLU A 553 5.27 -26.10 -11.86
N HIS A 554 5.46 -27.27 -11.23
CA HIS A 554 6.12 -28.40 -11.88
C HIS A 554 5.36 -28.89 -13.13
N LEU A 555 4.03 -28.91 -13.06
CA LEU A 555 3.18 -29.27 -14.20
C LEU A 555 3.22 -28.21 -15.31
N GLU A 556 3.24 -26.91 -14.99
CA GLU A 556 3.38 -25.84 -15.97
C GLU A 556 4.74 -25.88 -16.67
N GLU A 557 5.82 -26.14 -15.94
CA GLU A 557 7.14 -26.33 -16.54
C GLU A 557 7.17 -27.51 -17.51
N THR A 558 6.60 -28.65 -17.11
CA THR A 558 6.57 -29.84 -17.96
C THR A 558 5.70 -29.60 -19.21
N ALA A 559 4.57 -28.90 -19.06
CA ALA A 559 3.74 -28.49 -20.19
C ALA A 559 4.50 -27.54 -21.15
N LYS A 560 5.24 -26.56 -20.63
CA LYS A 560 6.06 -25.65 -21.44
C LYS A 560 7.18 -26.39 -22.18
N LYS A 561 7.84 -27.35 -21.52
CA LYS A 561 8.86 -28.22 -22.15
C LYS A 561 8.24 -29.05 -23.28
N GLN A 562 7.06 -29.61 -23.08
CA GLN A 562 6.33 -30.34 -24.11
C GLN A 562 5.90 -29.43 -25.27
N GLN A 563 5.40 -28.23 -24.98
CA GLN A 563 5.02 -27.25 -25.99
C GLN A 563 6.21 -26.83 -26.87
N ASN A 564 7.36 -26.52 -26.25
CA ASN A 564 8.59 -26.20 -26.98
C ASN A 564 9.04 -27.35 -27.89
N ARG A 565 8.87 -28.59 -27.43
CA ARG A 565 9.17 -29.78 -28.23
C ARG A 565 8.23 -29.94 -29.41
N ILE A 566 6.93 -29.69 -29.21
CA ILE A 566 5.94 -29.70 -30.29
C ILE A 566 6.30 -28.64 -31.33
N THR A 567 6.61 -27.40 -30.91
CA THR A 567 6.98 -26.33 -31.85
C THR A 567 8.27 -26.63 -32.62
N SER A 568 9.26 -27.28 -31.99
CA SER A 568 10.47 -27.72 -32.68
C SER A 568 10.16 -28.78 -33.73
N LEU A 569 9.37 -29.80 -33.37
CA LEU A 569 8.97 -30.85 -34.29
C LEU A 569 8.11 -30.31 -35.44
N GLN A 570 7.25 -29.32 -35.16
CA GLN A 570 6.46 -28.62 -36.18
C GLN A 570 7.38 -27.91 -37.19
N HIS A 571 8.38 -27.18 -36.68
CA HIS A 571 9.36 -26.50 -37.53
C HIS A 571 10.18 -27.49 -38.37
N ASP A 572 10.66 -28.58 -37.78
CA ASP A 572 11.40 -29.62 -38.50
C ASP A 572 10.53 -30.24 -39.61
N LEU A 573 9.24 -30.46 -39.34
CA LEU A 573 8.29 -30.96 -40.34
C LEU A 573 8.10 -29.96 -41.48
N ASP A 574 7.88 -28.67 -41.17
CA ASP A 574 7.71 -27.62 -42.18
C ASP A 574 8.96 -27.47 -43.07
N MET A 575 10.15 -27.52 -42.46
CA MET A 575 11.43 -27.51 -43.17
C MET A 575 11.57 -28.73 -44.07
N SER A 576 11.21 -29.92 -43.57
CA SER A 576 11.23 -31.15 -44.37
C SER A 576 10.24 -31.12 -45.54
N GLU A 577 9.05 -30.55 -45.33
CA GLU A 577 8.03 -30.37 -46.38
C GLU A 577 8.52 -29.38 -47.44
N GLN A 578 9.17 -28.28 -47.03
CA GLN A 578 9.74 -27.30 -47.94
C GLN A 578 10.86 -27.90 -48.78
N VAL A 579 11.78 -28.66 -48.17
CA VAL A 579 12.84 -29.37 -48.90
C VAL A 579 12.24 -30.34 -49.93
N GLN A 580 11.18 -31.07 -49.57
CA GLN A 580 10.49 -31.95 -50.52
C GLN A 580 9.86 -31.15 -51.69
N LYS A 581 9.20 -30.02 -51.41
CA LYS A 581 8.64 -29.13 -52.45
C LYS A 581 9.71 -28.63 -53.41
N ASP A 582 10.87 -28.21 -52.88
CA ASP A 582 11.99 -27.72 -53.68
C ASP A 582 12.62 -28.84 -54.52
N PHE A 583 12.76 -30.04 -53.96
CA PHE A 583 13.21 -31.21 -54.72
C PHE A 583 12.26 -31.54 -55.89
N VAL A 584 10.94 -31.49 -55.67
CA VAL A 584 9.94 -31.69 -56.73
C VAL A 584 10.04 -30.58 -57.80
N ARG A 585 10.18 -29.32 -57.40
CA ARG A 585 10.36 -28.20 -58.36
C ARG A 585 11.64 -28.33 -59.17
N LEU A 586 12.76 -28.64 -58.52
CA LEU A 586 14.05 -28.82 -59.18
C LEU A 586 14.03 -30.01 -60.13
N SER A 587 13.43 -31.14 -59.73
CA SER A 587 13.29 -32.31 -60.60
C SER A 587 12.38 -32.05 -61.80
N GLN A 588 11.26 -31.33 -61.62
CA GLN A 588 10.41 -30.89 -62.73
C GLN A 588 11.14 -29.93 -63.68
N SER A 589 11.86 -28.94 -63.14
CA SER A 589 12.66 -28.00 -63.94
C SER A 589 13.75 -28.71 -64.74
N LEU A 590 14.46 -29.65 -64.11
CA LEU A 590 15.47 -30.47 -64.76
C LEU A 590 14.84 -31.35 -65.85
N GLN A 591 13.67 -31.93 -65.60
CA GLN A 591 12.96 -32.75 -66.58
C GLN A 591 12.52 -31.92 -67.79
N VAL A 592 12.00 -30.70 -67.57
CA VAL A 592 11.67 -29.75 -68.65
C VAL A 592 12.93 -29.37 -69.44
N GLN A 593 14.05 -29.09 -68.77
CA GLN A 593 15.33 -28.79 -69.44
C GLN A 593 15.81 -29.99 -70.27
N LEU A 594 15.77 -31.21 -69.72
CA LEU A 594 16.14 -32.44 -70.42
C LEU A 594 15.20 -32.77 -71.58
N GLU A 595 13.91 -32.47 -71.46
CA GLU A 595 12.91 -32.66 -72.51
C GLU A 595 13.08 -31.62 -73.63
N GLY A 596 13.48 -30.39 -73.28
CA GLY A 596 13.95 -29.38 -74.23
C GLY A 596 15.23 -29.77 -74.99
N PHE A 597 16.12 -30.57 -74.38
CA PHE A 597 17.23 -31.20 -75.09
C PHE A 597 16.81 -32.41 -75.94
N ARG A 598 15.65 -33.03 -75.68
CA ARG A 598 15.18 -34.25 -76.35
C ARG A 598 14.30 -34.00 -77.59
N GLN A 599 13.70 -32.82 -77.81
CA GLN A 599 12.94 -32.53 -79.03
C GLN A 599 13.30 -31.17 -79.66
N PRO A 600 13.63 -31.05 -80.97
CA PRO A 600 13.85 -32.07 -82.00
C PRO A 600 15.34 -32.39 -82.23
N ASN A 601 15.79 -33.54 -81.71
CA ASN A 601 16.91 -34.32 -82.28
C ASN A 601 16.50 -35.03 -83.60
N THR A 602 15.77 -34.33 -84.48
CA THR A 602 15.42 -34.79 -85.83
C THR A 602 15.94 -33.88 -86.94
N GLN A 603 16.64 -32.79 -86.61
CA GLN A 603 17.51 -32.09 -87.56
C GLN A 603 18.92 -31.94 -86.98
N VAL A 604 19.83 -32.79 -87.43
CA VAL A 604 21.26 -32.59 -87.26
C VAL A 604 21.64 -31.37 -88.11
N ARG A 605 21.54 -30.16 -87.55
CA ARG A 605 22.07 -28.96 -88.19
C ARG A 605 23.59 -28.97 -87.99
N TRP A 606 24.30 -29.47 -88.99
CA TRP A 606 25.76 -29.35 -89.05
C TRP A 606 26.12 -27.87 -88.93
N GLN A 607 26.83 -27.49 -87.87
CA GLN A 607 27.25 -26.10 -87.69
C GLN A 607 28.39 -25.79 -88.64
N HIS A 608 28.32 -24.66 -89.35
CA HIS A 608 29.41 -24.21 -90.20
C HIS A 608 30.51 -23.57 -89.35
N GLU A 609 31.76 -23.72 -89.78
CA GLU A 609 32.94 -23.21 -89.05
C GLU A 609 32.93 -21.69 -88.88
N GLU A 610 32.15 -20.98 -89.69
CA GLU A 610 32.03 -19.51 -89.70
C GLU A 610 31.10 -19.00 -88.58
N ASP A 611 30.17 -19.83 -88.09
CA ASP A 611 29.11 -19.42 -87.15
C ASP A 611 29.50 -19.61 -85.66
N VAL A 612 30.70 -20.12 -85.38
CA VAL A 612 31.11 -20.52 -84.02
C VAL A 612 32.42 -19.82 -83.65
N GLU A 613 32.32 -18.77 -82.85
CA GLU A 613 33.48 -18.01 -82.34
C GLU A 613 33.99 -18.54 -81.00
N GLU A 614 33.20 -19.32 -80.26
CA GLU A 614 33.54 -19.84 -78.93
C GLU A 614 33.15 -21.32 -78.77
N CYS A 615 33.94 -22.07 -77.99
CA CYS A 615 33.63 -23.47 -77.70
C CYS A 615 32.41 -23.58 -76.78
N PRO A 616 31.34 -24.33 -77.12
CA PRO A 616 30.14 -24.43 -76.29
C PRO A 616 30.32 -25.12 -74.92
N SER A 617 31.44 -25.81 -74.70
CA SER A 617 31.72 -26.52 -73.44
C SER A 617 32.61 -25.72 -72.48
N CYS A 618 33.61 -25.01 -73.01
CA CYS A 618 34.59 -24.28 -72.19
C CYS A 618 34.65 -22.77 -72.46
N HIS A 619 33.80 -22.26 -73.36
CA HIS A 619 33.70 -20.85 -73.76
C HIS A 619 35.00 -20.19 -74.25
N ASN A 620 36.05 -20.96 -74.52
CA ASN A 620 37.28 -20.44 -75.11
C ASN A 620 37.06 -20.06 -76.58
N ALA A 621 37.62 -18.91 -76.99
CA ALA A 621 37.53 -18.41 -78.36
C ALA A 621 38.19 -19.38 -79.37
N LEU A 622 37.41 -19.81 -80.36
CA LEU A 622 37.81 -20.62 -81.50
C LEU A 622 38.24 -19.70 -82.65
N GLY A 623 39.40 -19.04 -82.50
CA GLY A 623 39.96 -18.18 -83.54
C GLY A 623 40.31 -18.96 -84.82
N SER A 624 40.44 -18.26 -85.95
CA SER A 624 40.70 -18.85 -87.29
C SER A 624 41.97 -19.71 -87.40
N ALA A 625 42.87 -19.64 -86.42
CA ALA A 625 44.08 -20.47 -86.33
C ALA A 625 43.90 -21.77 -85.52
N SER A 626 42.77 -21.95 -84.82
CA SER A 626 42.46 -23.15 -84.05
C SER A 626 41.63 -24.13 -84.88
N ARG A 627 42.00 -25.42 -84.89
CA ARG A 627 41.24 -26.44 -85.64
C ARG A 627 39.87 -26.65 -85.00
N LYS A 628 38.83 -26.08 -85.61
CA LYS A 628 37.41 -26.34 -85.29
C LYS A 628 37.08 -27.79 -85.66
N GLN A 629 36.42 -28.52 -84.78
CA GLN A 629 36.08 -29.94 -84.99
C GLN A 629 34.63 -30.21 -84.59
N HIS A 630 33.92 -31.03 -85.37
CA HIS A 630 32.54 -31.37 -85.10
C HIS A 630 32.41 -32.61 -84.21
N CYS A 631 31.45 -32.59 -83.29
CA CYS A 631 30.96 -33.79 -82.63
C CYS A 631 30.22 -34.66 -83.65
N ARG A 632 30.64 -35.91 -83.81
CA ARG A 632 30.02 -36.84 -84.78
C ARG A 632 28.64 -37.35 -84.37
N HIS A 633 28.18 -37.02 -83.16
CA HIS A 633 26.84 -37.35 -82.69
C HIS A 633 25.86 -36.18 -82.81
N CYS A 634 26.22 -34.98 -82.34
CA CYS A 634 25.32 -33.82 -82.33
C CYS A 634 25.62 -32.75 -83.39
N GLY A 635 26.71 -32.87 -84.16
CA GLY A 635 27.03 -31.96 -85.29
C GLY A 635 27.51 -30.56 -84.90
N ARG A 636 27.67 -30.26 -83.61
CA ARG A 636 28.19 -28.97 -83.10
C ARG A 636 29.72 -28.91 -83.08
N ILE A 637 30.27 -27.71 -83.17
CA ILE A 637 31.73 -27.47 -83.18
C ILE A 637 32.26 -27.28 -81.75
N PHE A 638 33.38 -27.93 -81.44
CA PHE A 638 34.09 -27.77 -80.17
C PHE A 638 35.60 -27.61 -80.41
N CYS A 639 36.33 -27.18 -79.37
CA CYS A 639 37.78 -27.22 -79.38
C CYS A 639 38.30 -28.67 -79.30
N TYR A 640 39.54 -28.90 -79.72
CA TYR A 640 40.16 -30.23 -79.70
C TYR A 640 40.12 -30.88 -78.30
N ASN A 641 40.32 -30.09 -77.24
CA ASN A 641 40.35 -30.58 -75.86
C ASN A 641 38.97 -31.07 -75.39
N CYS A 642 37.88 -30.45 -75.85
CA CYS A 642 36.50 -30.83 -75.51
C CYS A 642 35.93 -31.92 -76.45
N LEU A 643 36.73 -32.45 -77.40
CA LEU A 643 36.43 -33.56 -78.31
C LEU A 643 37.43 -34.72 -78.11
N SER A 644 37.73 -35.00 -76.85
CA SER A 644 38.68 -36.03 -76.41
C SER A 644 38.07 -37.43 -76.46
N HIS A 645 36.77 -37.56 -76.20
CA HIS A 645 36.09 -38.85 -76.06
C HIS A 645 35.70 -39.49 -77.40
N LYS A 646 35.78 -40.81 -77.47
CA LYS A 646 35.42 -41.61 -78.64
C LYS A 646 34.42 -42.68 -78.26
N VAL A 647 33.33 -42.78 -79.01
CA VAL A 647 32.29 -43.79 -78.81
C VAL A 647 32.14 -44.65 -80.08
N PRO A 648 31.86 -45.96 -79.95
CA PRO A 648 31.52 -46.79 -81.09
C PRO A 648 30.22 -46.29 -81.73
N SER A 649 30.21 -46.08 -83.04
CA SER A 649 29.03 -45.59 -83.75
C SER A 649 28.86 -46.24 -85.13
N GLY A 650 27.60 -46.47 -85.52
CA GLY A 650 27.19 -47.14 -86.75
C GLY A 650 27.26 -48.68 -86.72
N PRO A 651 26.78 -49.38 -87.78
CA PRO A 651 26.69 -50.85 -87.83
C PRO A 651 28.03 -51.58 -87.71
N GLN A 652 29.13 -50.90 -88.08
CA GLN A 652 30.50 -51.45 -88.05
C GLN A 652 31.28 -51.04 -86.78
N GLN A 653 30.63 -50.46 -85.76
CA GLN A 653 31.25 -50.11 -84.48
C GLN A 653 32.50 -49.23 -84.61
N ARG A 654 32.50 -48.26 -85.53
CA ARG A 654 33.66 -47.38 -85.74
C ARG A 654 33.74 -46.33 -84.65
N LEU A 655 34.93 -46.15 -84.07
CA LEU A 655 35.17 -45.15 -83.03
C LEU A 655 35.06 -43.72 -83.59
N SER A 656 34.05 -42.99 -83.11
CA SER A 656 33.73 -41.63 -83.52
C SER A 656 33.92 -40.66 -82.36
N ARG A 657 34.57 -39.51 -82.62
CA ARG A 657 34.76 -38.45 -81.61
C ARG A 657 33.45 -37.75 -81.30
N VAL A 658 33.16 -37.58 -80.02
CA VAL A 658 31.95 -36.93 -79.52
C VAL A 658 32.29 -35.99 -78.36
N CYS A 659 31.47 -34.98 -78.12
CA CYS A 659 31.64 -34.10 -76.96
C CYS A 659 31.26 -34.81 -75.65
N ASP A 660 31.67 -34.25 -74.52
CA ASP A 660 31.49 -34.82 -73.18
C ASP A 660 30.00 -35.11 -72.85
N VAL A 661 29.10 -34.21 -73.24
CA VAL A 661 27.64 -34.40 -73.10
C VAL A 661 27.16 -35.59 -73.92
N CYS A 662 27.63 -35.74 -75.17
CA CYS A 662 27.25 -36.87 -76.02
C CYS A 662 27.90 -38.19 -75.56
N HIS A 663 29.08 -38.13 -74.96
CA HIS A 663 29.74 -39.31 -74.41
C HIS A 663 28.94 -39.87 -73.23
N THR A 664 28.48 -39.02 -72.30
CA THR A 664 27.65 -39.44 -71.15
C THR A 664 26.27 -39.96 -71.58
N LEU A 665 25.70 -39.43 -72.66
CA LEU A 665 24.43 -39.93 -73.21
C LEU A 665 24.56 -41.26 -73.97
N LEU A 666 25.69 -41.50 -74.65
CA LEU A 666 25.90 -42.68 -75.49
C LEU A 666 26.58 -43.86 -74.79
N VAL A 667 27.23 -43.62 -73.64
CA VAL A 667 27.94 -44.65 -72.87
C VAL A 667 27.29 -44.77 -71.48
N PRO A 668 26.44 -45.78 -71.26
CA PRO A 668 25.65 -45.95 -70.03
C PRO A 668 26.46 -46.09 -68.73
N SER A 669 27.74 -46.48 -68.84
CA SER A 669 28.65 -46.69 -67.69
C SER A 669 29.45 -45.44 -67.30
N THR A 670 29.13 -44.27 -67.85
CA THR A 670 29.84 -43.01 -67.55
C THR A 670 29.05 -42.18 -66.55
N ALA A 671 29.74 -41.54 -65.61
CA ALA A 671 29.12 -40.59 -64.68
C ALA A 671 28.34 -39.50 -65.45
N PRO A 672 27.16 -39.05 -64.97
CA PRO A 672 26.41 -37.97 -65.60
C PRO A 672 27.30 -36.74 -65.78
N TYR A 673 27.10 -35.97 -66.86
CA TYR A 673 27.94 -34.80 -67.21
C TYR A 673 28.11 -33.77 -66.07
N PHE A 674 27.22 -33.76 -65.08
CA PHE A 674 27.25 -32.87 -63.91
C PHE A 674 27.86 -33.51 -62.64
N SER A 675 28.53 -34.66 -62.72
CA SER A 675 29.13 -35.33 -61.56
C SER A 675 30.48 -35.99 -61.90
N ASN A 676 31.48 -35.79 -61.04
CA ASN A 676 32.83 -36.36 -61.23
C ASN A 676 33.00 -37.77 -60.64
N GLU A 677 31.93 -38.36 -60.08
CA GLU A 677 31.95 -39.70 -59.50
C GLU A 677 30.83 -40.58 -60.11
N PRO A 678 31.11 -41.87 -60.39
CA PRO A 678 30.11 -42.80 -60.92
C PRO A 678 29.00 -43.04 -59.89
N PRO A 679 27.74 -43.23 -60.33
CA PRO A 679 26.63 -43.49 -59.41
C PRO A 679 26.89 -44.78 -58.62
N SER A 680 26.88 -44.68 -57.29
CA SER A 680 26.88 -45.85 -56.42
C SER A 680 25.57 -46.61 -56.61
N ILE A 681 25.69 -47.89 -56.96
CA ILE A 681 24.57 -48.82 -56.93
C ILE A 681 24.26 -49.07 -55.44
N PRO A 682 23.03 -48.79 -54.96
CA PRO A 682 22.68 -49.10 -53.59
C PRO A 682 22.54 -50.63 -53.43
N ASP A 683 23.20 -51.19 -52.43
CA ASP A 683 22.93 -52.54 -51.89
C ASP A 683 21.61 -52.57 -51.11
#